data_AF-A0A2E2FJ09-F1
#
_entry.id   AF-A0A2E2FJ09-F1
#
_cell.length_a   1.000
_cell.length_b   1.000
_cell.length_c   1.000
_cell.angle_alpha   90.00
_cell.angle_beta   90.00
_cell.angle_gamma   90.00
#
_symmetry.space_group_name_H-M   'P 1'
#
loop_
_entity.id
_entity.type
_entity.pdbx_description
1 polymer ?
#
loop_
_entity_poly.entity_id
_entity_poly.type
_entity_poly.pdbx_seq_one_letter_code
_entity_poly.pdbx_strand_id
1 'polypeptide(L)'
;MALFPDIDTSNLNSRSSNKSKNTEEVANIVSSGRSSIPDYPTLGSVSNKIEITPEFNINILETMEYLAVTNGSFTQALDNIVQLGNTDHEIEFSNNASDSIQREIIDILDEAENRWYEFAEGNQSLKGDLLAQMVINGCLSAEFIPDKFALKRIENIVRVRPKNIRFVYNPDTTKHDPYQRLGFSSSEVNGLNKLNTLTYTYIALRRYFESPYPTPPFLASIRSLMIKDAMINNFETIMKMMGMFGIVSVEVKKPPKKISGESDEQYLDRCYQHLENRINPNVKKMLSSGFITGYKDDMVMNVNSASNNAKGAAEMMKLIDLTILHALKQDPNMNGLNFSTTETFGKIIMEKMVSQTGEYQNAIDGFFRKGYKLELLLHGIDPRLIKNVKSKAPRVRDEKAKAEADEINQRVWLGDYNQGLIGQQTLARLRGYDKPDQEGPRTNASGTNEEDHEKETQDEEDEESNMSSRFRVLTEYQYEIPTSCNDHDEISFAKVLPGNKGDLYRKYLKDSLKHFSNAIDSVSDIVIDNLSKLDILPSKSETAKLVFDTILNNWETQYIANQDITTSNYIPQLWDQFRKDKSCFGVKTNSFAENFEIPDAVFDMDDFRAMQYFTDSDQLYLGKFINDKATKKRLYQFIFDEHVNGSIPIGEDPSAKFKNKFKDLLNGESYKISRIIDTTANRIRNNSAIYYMDQAGVEDYRINEINDNLTCEHCSVMDGKKFEVGKTKSKLKDVMESKPEDVSIKSPFATTIGIDELRGMTTKEMEKAGIDVPTYHPKCRGFVTAVL
;
A
#
# COMPACT_ATOMS: atom_id res chain seq x y z
N MET A 1 6.53 -16.88 -93.34
CA MET A 1 6.60 -17.48 -91.98
C MET A 1 6.34 -16.35 -90.99
N ALA A 2 5.25 -16.47 -90.23
CA ALA A 2 4.80 -15.62 -89.12
C ALA A 2 4.62 -14.10 -89.35
N LEU A 3 3.38 -13.72 -89.68
CA LEU A 3 2.79 -12.41 -89.40
C LEU A 3 2.37 -12.39 -87.91
N PHE A 4 2.82 -11.39 -87.14
CA PHE A 4 2.42 -11.18 -85.75
C PHE A 4 1.04 -10.49 -85.70
N PRO A 5 0.06 -11.01 -84.94
CA PRO A 5 -1.31 -10.50 -84.92
C PRO A 5 -1.55 -9.40 -83.87
N ASP A 6 -2.61 -8.65 -84.14
CA ASP A 6 -3.21 -7.55 -83.37
C ASP A 6 -3.48 -7.88 -81.90
N ILE A 7 -3.16 -6.92 -81.03
CA ILE A 7 -3.57 -6.92 -79.61
C ILE A 7 -4.98 -6.33 -79.52
N ASP A 8 -5.92 -7.18 -79.11
CA ASP A 8 -7.33 -6.90 -78.87
C ASP A 8 -7.54 -5.88 -77.73
N THR A 9 -8.28 -4.81 -78.02
CA THR A 9 -8.63 -3.71 -77.10
C THR A 9 -9.83 -4.01 -76.18
N SER A 10 -10.08 -5.28 -75.84
CA SER A 10 -11.31 -5.70 -75.15
C SER A 10 -11.20 -5.81 -73.61
N ASN A 11 -10.21 -5.20 -72.95
CA ASN A 11 -10.00 -5.41 -71.50
C ASN A 11 -9.76 -4.14 -70.64
N LEU A 12 -10.47 -3.05 -70.94
CA LEU A 12 -10.43 -1.82 -70.12
C LEU A 12 -11.70 -1.53 -69.29
N ASN A 13 -12.68 -2.43 -69.26
CA ASN A 13 -13.93 -2.23 -68.49
C ASN A 13 -14.13 -3.17 -67.27
N SER A 14 -13.12 -3.93 -66.85
CA SER A 14 -13.28 -4.89 -65.73
C SER A 14 -12.75 -4.42 -64.37
N ARG A 15 -12.23 -3.19 -64.25
CA ARG A 15 -11.70 -2.66 -62.96
C ARG A 15 -12.67 -1.80 -62.14
N SER A 16 -13.87 -1.49 -62.64
CA SER A 16 -14.89 -0.76 -61.85
C SER A 16 -15.92 -1.65 -61.16
N SER A 17 -16.00 -2.95 -61.47
CA SER A 17 -17.02 -3.86 -60.92
C SER A 17 -16.60 -4.66 -59.69
N ASN A 18 -15.30 -4.73 -59.36
CA ASN A 18 -14.81 -5.45 -58.17
C ASN A 18 -14.79 -4.61 -56.89
N LYS A 19 -14.94 -3.28 -56.98
CA LYS A 19 -15.12 -2.44 -55.78
C LYS A 19 -16.56 -2.44 -55.29
N SER A 20 -17.55 -2.55 -56.19
CA SER A 20 -18.97 -2.57 -55.79
C SER A 20 -19.41 -3.92 -55.22
N LYS A 21 -18.93 -5.04 -55.80
CA LYS A 21 -19.27 -6.40 -55.32
C LYS A 21 -18.78 -6.68 -53.90
N ASN A 22 -17.57 -6.26 -53.52
CA ASN A 22 -17.07 -6.45 -52.16
C ASN A 22 -17.85 -5.62 -51.11
N THR A 23 -18.35 -4.44 -51.47
CA THR A 23 -19.22 -3.66 -50.57
C THR A 23 -20.63 -4.26 -50.45
N GLU A 24 -21.19 -4.83 -51.52
CA GLU A 24 -22.49 -5.52 -51.48
C GLU A 24 -22.41 -6.85 -50.72
N GLU A 25 -21.29 -7.58 -50.80
CA GLU A 25 -21.10 -8.85 -50.10
C GLU A 25 -20.91 -8.64 -48.59
N VAL A 26 -20.21 -7.58 -48.16
CA VAL A 26 -20.09 -7.20 -46.74
C VAL A 26 -21.43 -6.64 -46.18
N ALA A 27 -22.18 -5.88 -46.98
CA ALA A 27 -23.50 -5.38 -46.59
C ALA A 27 -24.53 -6.50 -46.36
N ASN A 28 -24.37 -7.65 -47.03
CA ASN A 28 -25.24 -8.82 -46.86
C ASN A 28 -24.88 -9.70 -45.65
N ILE A 29 -23.66 -9.59 -45.10
CA ILE A 29 -23.22 -10.34 -43.91
C ILE A 29 -23.67 -9.67 -42.60
N VAL A 30 -23.84 -8.34 -42.59
CA VAL A 30 -24.34 -7.55 -41.45
C VAL A 30 -25.65 -6.89 -41.87
N SER A 31 -26.73 -7.68 -41.94
CA SER A 31 -27.99 -7.31 -42.62
C SER A 31 -28.87 -6.29 -41.87
N SER A 32 -28.48 -5.84 -40.68
CA SER A 32 -29.19 -4.77 -39.97
C SER A 32 -28.29 -4.08 -38.94
N GLY A 33 -28.72 -2.90 -38.48
CA GLY A 33 -28.10 -2.17 -37.39
C GLY A 33 -28.23 -2.89 -36.04
N ARG A 34 -28.27 -2.14 -34.93
CA ARG A 34 -28.36 -2.69 -33.57
C ARG A 34 -29.45 -3.80 -33.45
N SER A 35 -29.04 -5.01 -33.07
CA SER A 35 -29.93 -6.18 -32.90
C SER A 35 -30.39 -6.42 -31.46
N SER A 36 -29.68 -5.85 -30.48
CA SER A 36 -30.06 -5.82 -29.06
C SER A 36 -31.23 -4.85 -28.81
N ILE A 37 -32.12 -5.18 -27.88
CA ILE A 37 -33.22 -4.31 -27.45
C ILE A 37 -32.76 -3.49 -26.23
N PRO A 38 -33.03 -2.17 -26.16
CA PRO A 38 -32.70 -1.38 -24.97
C PRO A 38 -33.54 -1.77 -23.75
N ASP A 39 -32.97 -1.63 -22.55
CA ASP A 39 -33.61 -1.99 -21.27
C ASP A 39 -34.72 -1.00 -20.83
N TYR A 40 -34.90 0.11 -21.53
CA TYR A 40 -35.97 1.09 -21.28
C TYR A 40 -37.15 0.88 -22.24
N PRO A 41 -38.40 1.07 -21.77
CA PRO A 41 -39.60 0.75 -22.53
C PRO A 41 -39.69 1.60 -23.81
N THR A 42 -39.34 1.01 -24.95
CA THR A 42 -39.62 1.57 -26.27
C THR A 42 -41.09 1.27 -26.59
N LEU A 43 -42.02 2.16 -26.20
CA LEU A 43 -43.42 1.99 -26.59
C LEU A 43 -43.51 1.95 -28.12
N GLY A 44 -44.14 0.90 -28.64
CA GLY A 44 -44.30 0.67 -30.06
C GLY A 44 -45.09 1.81 -30.71
N SER A 45 -44.45 2.44 -31.70
CA SER A 45 -44.97 3.49 -32.58
C SER A 45 -44.94 4.92 -32.04
N VAL A 46 -44.34 5.80 -32.87
CA VAL A 46 -44.26 7.28 -32.80
C VAL A 46 -43.16 7.84 -31.89
N SER A 47 -42.01 8.18 -32.50
CA SER A 47 -41.08 9.31 -32.25
C SER A 47 -40.89 9.90 -30.84
N ASN A 48 -41.18 9.17 -29.79
CA ASN A 48 -41.10 9.71 -28.44
C ASN A 48 -39.68 9.51 -27.93
N LYS A 49 -38.91 10.57 -28.04
CA LYS A 49 -37.66 10.79 -27.31
C LYS A 49 -37.88 10.49 -25.82
N ILE A 50 -37.15 9.53 -25.27
CA ILE A 50 -37.30 9.09 -23.86
C ILE A 50 -36.13 9.67 -23.05
N GLU A 51 -36.44 10.44 -22.00
CA GLU A 51 -35.43 10.84 -21.00
C GLU A 51 -35.00 9.60 -20.20
N ILE A 52 -33.69 9.36 -20.15
CA ILE A 52 -33.11 8.25 -19.40
C ILE A 52 -32.95 8.64 -17.94
N THR A 53 -33.39 7.77 -17.05
CA THR A 53 -33.23 7.92 -15.60
C THR A 53 -31.87 7.35 -15.16
N PRO A 54 -31.08 8.07 -14.34
CA PRO A 54 -29.86 7.53 -13.77
C PRO A 54 -30.14 6.37 -12.81
N GLU A 55 -29.22 5.41 -12.72
CA GLU A 55 -29.34 4.23 -11.84
C GLU A 55 -29.16 4.56 -10.34
N PHE A 56 -28.72 5.78 -10.03
CA PHE A 56 -28.55 6.30 -8.68
C PHE A 56 -29.27 7.64 -8.54
N ASN A 57 -29.50 8.07 -7.29
CA ASN A 57 -30.06 9.40 -7.05
C ASN A 57 -29.05 10.48 -7.47
N ILE A 58 -29.30 11.15 -8.59
CA ILE A 58 -28.39 12.17 -9.16
C ILE A 58 -28.08 13.34 -8.21
N ASN A 59 -28.95 13.60 -7.22
CA ASN A 59 -28.70 14.64 -6.22
C ASN A 59 -27.52 14.28 -5.30
N ILE A 60 -27.13 13.00 -5.22
CA ILE A 60 -25.97 12.58 -4.43
C ILE A 60 -24.66 13.20 -4.93
N LEU A 61 -24.59 13.60 -6.20
CA LEU A 61 -23.43 14.27 -6.76
C LEU A 61 -23.12 15.58 -6.02
N GLU A 62 -24.14 16.30 -5.57
CA GLU A 62 -23.96 17.52 -4.76
C GLU A 62 -23.43 17.20 -3.36
N THR A 63 -23.85 16.08 -2.77
CA THR A 63 -23.26 15.58 -1.52
C THR A 63 -21.80 15.21 -1.71
N MET A 64 -21.43 14.58 -2.83
CA MET A 64 -20.04 14.25 -3.14
C MET A 64 -19.19 15.50 -3.35
N GLU A 65 -19.71 16.51 -4.07
CA GLU A 65 -19.08 17.83 -4.20
C GLU A 65 -18.84 18.48 -2.83
N TYR A 66 -19.79 18.38 -1.90
CA TYR A 66 -19.64 18.91 -0.53
C TYR A 66 -18.61 18.12 0.28
N LEU A 67 -18.63 16.78 0.21
CA LEU A 67 -17.67 15.91 0.92
C LEU A 67 -16.23 16.11 0.44
N ALA A 68 -16.04 16.39 -0.86
CA ALA A 68 -14.74 16.70 -1.44
C ALA A 68 -14.04 17.92 -0.79
N VAL A 69 -14.80 18.82 -0.19
CA VAL A 69 -14.28 20.02 0.49
C VAL A 69 -14.26 19.87 2.01
N THR A 70 -15.16 19.06 2.58
CA THR A 70 -15.40 19.05 4.03
C THR A 70 -14.90 17.81 4.75
N ASN A 71 -14.63 16.71 4.05
CA ASN A 71 -14.18 15.46 4.67
C ASN A 71 -12.71 15.18 4.33
N GLY A 72 -11.84 15.18 5.35
CA GLY A 72 -10.40 15.05 5.15
C GLY A 72 -9.95 13.81 4.37
N SER A 73 -10.55 12.64 4.61
CA SER A 73 -10.21 11.42 3.85
C SER A 73 -10.67 11.50 2.39
N PHE A 74 -11.83 12.11 2.14
CA PHE A 74 -12.36 12.30 0.79
C PHE A 74 -11.51 13.33 0.01
N THR A 75 -11.16 14.45 0.64
CA THR A 75 -10.30 15.49 0.06
C THR A 75 -8.92 14.94 -0.26
N GLN A 76 -8.28 14.23 0.67
CA GLN A 76 -6.96 13.64 0.43
C GLN A 76 -6.99 12.62 -0.71
N ALA A 77 -8.03 11.77 -0.78
CA ALA A 77 -8.21 10.82 -1.88
C ALA A 77 -8.33 11.51 -3.25
N LEU A 78 -9.09 12.62 -3.29
CA LEU A 78 -9.23 13.45 -4.48
C LEU A 78 -7.88 14.06 -4.89
N ASP A 79 -7.19 14.70 -3.94
CA ASP A 79 -5.92 15.39 -4.18
C ASP A 79 -4.83 14.42 -4.66
N ASN A 80 -4.77 13.21 -4.11
CA ASN A 80 -3.83 12.19 -4.56
C ASN A 80 -4.01 11.87 -6.06
N ILE A 81 -5.24 11.70 -6.53
CA ILE A 81 -5.52 11.42 -7.95
C ILE A 81 -5.21 12.65 -8.81
N VAL A 82 -5.64 13.84 -8.38
CA VAL A 82 -5.42 15.08 -9.14
C VAL A 82 -3.93 15.38 -9.26
N GLN A 83 -3.16 15.30 -8.18
CA GLN A 83 -1.72 15.57 -8.20
C GLN A 83 -0.94 14.57 -9.06
N LEU A 84 -1.29 13.29 -9.00
CA LEU A 84 -0.66 12.28 -9.86
C LEU A 84 -1.08 12.45 -11.33
N GLY A 85 -2.34 12.78 -11.60
CA GLY A 85 -2.89 12.85 -12.94
C GLY A 85 -2.59 14.14 -13.69
N ASN A 86 -2.31 15.23 -12.98
CA ASN A 86 -2.07 16.55 -13.55
C ASN A 86 -0.64 16.70 -14.07
N THR A 87 -0.30 15.90 -15.09
CA THR A 87 0.97 15.94 -15.81
C THR A 87 0.81 16.71 -17.12
N ASP A 88 1.91 17.11 -17.78
CA ASP A 88 1.81 17.63 -19.15
C ASP A 88 1.27 16.55 -20.12
N HIS A 89 0.77 16.96 -21.28
CA HIS A 89 0.47 16.07 -22.39
C HIS A 89 1.38 16.34 -23.59
N GLU A 90 1.47 15.35 -24.47
CA GLU A 90 2.21 15.39 -25.72
C GLU A 90 1.26 15.21 -26.90
N ILE A 91 1.58 15.86 -28.01
CA ILE A 91 0.80 15.79 -29.25
C ILE A 91 1.53 14.86 -30.22
N GLU A 92 0.85 13.79 -30.62
CA GLU A 92 1.32 12.92 -31.71
C GLU A 92 0.77 13.43 -33.04
N PHE A 93 1.67 13.80 -33.95
CA PHE A 93 1.31 14.26 -35.29
C PHE A 93 1.17 13.09 -36.28
N SER A 94 0.39 13.30 -37.33
CA SER A 94 0.32 12.39 -38.48
C SER A 94 1.61 12.45 -39.31
N ASN A 95 1.94 11.38 -40.03
CA ASN A 95 3.11 11.32 -40.93
C ASN A 95 3.09 12.38 -42.05
N ASN A 96 1.92 13.00 -42.30
CA ASN A 96 1.75 14.02 -43.33
C ASN A 96 2.04 15.44 -42.81
N ALA A 97 2.34 15.62 -41.52
CA ALA A 97 2.70 16.90 -40.93
C ALA A 97 4.21 17.11 -41.01
N SER A 98 4.68 18.04 -41.85
CA SER A 98 6.10 18.42 -41.89
C SER A 98 6.53 19.12 -40.59
N ASP A 99 7.83 19.12 -40.27
CA ASP A 99 8.36 19.76 -39.05
C ASP A 99 8.05 21.26 -38.95
N SER A 100 7.86 21.94 -40.08
CA SER A 100 7.42 23.35 -40.10
C SER A 100 5.96 23.48 -39.67
N ILE A 101 5.10 22.61 -40.19
CA ILE A 101 3.66 22.59 -39.86
C ILE A 101 3.45 22.16 -38.41
N GLN A 102 4.24 21.20 -37.91
CA GLN A 102 4.17 20.78 -36.52
C GLN A 102 4.48 21.94 -35.56
N ARG A 103 5.52 22.74 -35.85
CA ARG A 103 5.87 23.93 -35.05
C ARG A 103 4.77 24.98 -35.05
N GLU A 104 4.24 25.31 -36.24
CA GLU A 104 3.12 26.26 -36.36
C GLU A 104 1.89 25.80 -35.55
N ILE A 105 1.56 24.50 -35.60
CA ILE A 105 0.46 23.96 -34.81
C ILE A 105 0.75 24.08 -33.30
N ILE A 106 1.96 23.73 -32.85
CA ILE A 106 2.33 23.84 -31.43
C ILE A 106 2.16 25.27 -30.94
N ASP A 107 2.68 26.27 -31.68
CA ASP A 107 2.57 27.69 -31.29
C ASP A 107 1.10 28.14 -31.18
N ILE A 108 0.24 27.75 -32.13
CA ILE A 108 -1.19 28.06 -32.11
C ILE A 108 -1.87 27.45 -30.87
N LEU A 109 -1.54 26.20 -30.54
CA LEU A 109 -2.16 25.47 -29.44
C LEU A 109 -1.68 25.97 -28.08
N ASP A 110 -0.40 26.28 -27.92
CA ASP A 110 0.15 26.88 -26.70
C ASP A 110 -0.52 28.24 -26.42
N GLU A 111 -0.71 29.05 -27.46
CA GLU A 111 -1.46 30.30 -27.33
C GLU A 111 -2.94 30.07 -26.96
N ALA A 112 -3.58 29.04 -27.53
CA ALA A 112 -4.98 28.70 -27.25
C ALA A 112 -5.18 28.22 -25.80
N GLU A 113 -4.31 27.33 -25.32
CA GLU A 113 -4.33 26.78 -23.97
C GLU A 113 -4.27 27.85 -22.88
N ASN A 114 -3.47 28.90 -23.09
CA ASN A 114 -3.37 30.03 -22.17
C ASN A 114 -4.65 30.87 -22.08
N ARG A 115 -5.54 30.79 -23.07
CA ARG A 115 -6.81 31.54 -23.12
C ARG A 115 -8.00 30.74 -22.63
N TRP A 116 -7.95 29.42 -22.74
CA TRP A 116 -9.11 28.54 -22.56
C TRP A 116 -9.72 28.51 -21.17
N TYR A 117 -9.03 28.97 -20.12
CA TYR A 117 -9.55 28.85 -18.76
C TYR A 117 -9.27 30.09 -17.91
N GLU A 118 -10.31 30.93 -17.79
CA GLU A 118 -10.28 32.20 -17.08
C GLU A 118 -10.17 32.00 -15.54
N PHE A 119 -9.46 32.90 -14.85
CA PHE A 119 -9.22 32.89 -13.40
C PHE A 119 -8.30 31.78 -12.84
N ALA A 120 -7.52 31.10 -13.70
CA ALA A 120 -6.54 30.10 -13.29
C ALA A 120 -5.28 30.15 -14.19
N GLU A 121 -4.23 29.36 -13.89
CA GLU A 121 -2.96 29.33 -14.65
C GLU A 121 -3.09 28.55 -15.99
N GLY A 122 -4.18 28.77 -16.73
CA GLY A 122 -4.43 28.16 -18.04
C GLY A 122 -4.68 26.64 -17.99
N ASN A 123 -4.05 25.90 -18.91
CA ASN A 123 -4.30 24.47 -19.17
C ASN A 123 -4.06 23.56 -17.94
N GLN A 124 -2.97 23.74 -17.18
CA GLN A 124 -2.68 22.90 -16.02
C GLN A 124 -3.77 22.99 -14.94
N SER A 125 -4.35 24.17 -14.76
CA SER A 125 -5.49 24.35 -13.84
C SER A 125 -6.76 23.72 -14.40
N LEU A 126 -7.06 23.92 -15.69
CA LEU A 126 -8.21 23.28 -16.35
C LEU A 126 -8.15 21.75 -16.23
N LYS A 127 -6.99 21.15 -16.51
CA LYS A 127 -6.76 19.71 -16.41
C LYS A 127 -7.00 19.21 -15.00
N GLY A 128 -6.42 19.85 -13.99
CA GLY A 128 -6.65 19.51 -12.58
C GLY A 128 -8.13 19.58 -12.20
N ASP A 129 -8.83 20.62 -12.65
CA ASP A 129 -10.25 20.83 -12.40
C ASP A 129 -11.17 19.82 -13.10
N LEU A 130 -10.79 19.35 -14.28
CA LEU A 130 -11.50 18.30 -15.02
C LEU A 130 -11.23 16.92 -14.40
N LEU A 131 -10.00 16.65 -13.96
CA LEU A 131 -9.67 15.45 -13.18
C LEU A 131 -10.52 15.40 -11.91
N ALA A 132 -10.59 16.50 -11.17
CA ALA A 132 -11.40 16.59 -9.95
C ALA A 132 -12.88 16.31 -10.22
N GLN A 133 -13.46 16.93 -11.25
CA GLN A 133 -14.85 16.67 -11.66
C GLN A 133 -15.08 15.19 -11.99
N MET A 134 -14.12 14.53 -12.65
CA MET A 134 -14.24 13.12 -13.01
C MET A 134 -14.11 12.18 -11.81
N VAL A 135 -13.27 12.50 -10.84
CA VAL A 135 -13.15 11.74 -9.58
C VAL A 135 -14.42 11.87 -8.73
N ILE A 136 -14.94 13.09 -8.59
CA ILE A 136 -16.11 13.38 -7.75
C ILE A 136 -17.39 12.89 -8.41
N ASN A 137 -17.62 13.24 -9.67
CA ASN A 137 -18.90 13.01 -10.35
C ASN A 137 -18.89 11.76 -11.24
N GLY A 138 -17.72 11.16 -11.50
CA GLY A 138 -17.56 10.01 -12.41
C GLY A 138 -17.54 10.37 -13.90
N CYS A 139 -17.61 11.66 -14.24
CA CYS A 139 -17.54 12.12 -15.62
C CYS A 139 -16.89 13.49 -15.75
N LEU A 140 -16.38 13.74 -16.96
CA LEU A 140 -16.09 15.07 -17.46
C LEU A 140 -17.33 15.61 -18.19
N SER A 141 -17.62 16.89 -17.98
CA SER A 141 -18.72 17.63 -18.59
C SER A 141 -18.29 19.09 -18.80
N ALA A 142 -17.98 19.44 -20.05
CA ALA A 142 -17.47 20.76 -20.41
C ALA A 142 -17.82 21.15 -21.86
N GLU A 143 -17.85 22.44 -22.14
CA GLU A 143 -18.15 23.00 -23.46
C GLU A 143 -17.04 23.93 -23.95
N PHE A 144 -16.59 23.73 -25.18
CA PHE A 144 -15.74 24.67 -25.91
C PHE A 144 -16.60 25.82 -26.44
N ILE A 145 -16.23 27.07 -26.18
CA ILE A 145 -16.97 28.26 -26.61
C ILE A 145 -16.20 28.92 -27.77
N PRO A 146 -16.61 28.75 -29.03
CA PRO A 146 -16.02 29.48 -30.15
C PRO A 146 -16.26 30.98 -30.01
N ASP A 147 -15.37 31.78 -30.60
CA ASP A 147 -15.55 33.23 -30.63
C ASP A 147 -16.84 33.61 -31.39
N LYS A 148 -17.70 34.41 -30.76
CA LYS A 148 -19.11 34.61 -31.16
C LYS A 148 -19.31 35.14 -32.59
N PHE A 149 -18.32 35.81 -33.16
CA PHE A 149 -18.49 36.55 -34.41
C PHE A 149 -17.68 35.97 -35.58
N ALA A 150 -16.42 35.57 -35.36
CA ALA A 150 -15.57 35.14 -36.46
C ALA A 150 -15.51 33.62 -36.63
N LEU A 151 -15.82 32.84 -35.58
CA LEU A 151 -15.68 31.37 -35.55
C LEU A 151 -14.29 30.93 -36.04
N LYS A 152 -13.25 31.64 -35.59
CA LYS A 152 -11.86 31.43 -35.95
C LYS A 152 -11.07 30.71 -34.88
N ARG A 153 -11.56 30.69 -33.64
CA ARG A 153 -10.88 30.07 -32.50
C ARG A 153 -11.86 29.73 -31.37
N ILE A 154 -11.39 28.94 -30.41
CA ILE A 154 -12.04 28.76 -29.12
C ILE A 154 -11.63 29.93 -28.21
N GLU A 155 -12.62 30.64 -27.69
CA GLU A 155 -12.43 31.77 -26.79
C GLU A 155 -12.30 31.32 -25.33
N ASN A 156 -13.08 30.33 -24.89
CA ASN A 156 -13.09 29.84 -23.51
C ASN A 156 -13.60 28.39 -23.42
N ILE A 157 -13.31 27.70 -22.33
CA ILE A 157 -13.85 26.39 -21.96
C ILE A 157 -14.62 26.53 -20.65
N VAL A 158 -15.89 26.15 -20.68
CA VAL A 158 -16.76 26.19 -19.49
C VAL A 158 -17.08 24.79 -19.00
N ARG A 159 -16.84 24.55 -17.69
CA ARG A 159 -17.29 23.32 -17.04
C ARG A 159 -18.79 23.38 -16.80
N VAL A 160 -19.52 22.36 -17.23
CA VAL A 160 -20.97 22.24 -17.02
C VAL A 160 -21.21 21.23 -15.92
N ARG A 161 -21.98 21.58 -14.89
CA ARG A 161 -22.16 20.72 -13.72
C ARG A 161 -22.87 19.40 -14.08
N PRO A 162 -22.27 18.21 -13.84
CA PRO A 162 -22.85 16.92 -14.17
C PRO A 162 -24.26 16.67 -13.62
N LYS A 163 -24.58 17.16 -12.41
CA LYS A 163 -25.90 16.99 -11.80
C LYS A 163 -27.05 17.57 -12.63
N ASN A 164 -26.75 18.55 -13.50
CA ASN A 164 -27.72 19.19 -14.37
C ASN A 164 -27.84 18.50 -15.73
N ILE A 165 -26.98 17.55 -16.07
CA ILE A 165 -27.01 16.88 -17.37
C ILE A 165 -28.08 15.79 -17.37
N ARG A 166 -28.87 15.72 -18.45
CA ARG A 166 -29.85 14.68 -18.73
C ARG A 166 -29.60 14.12 -20.11
N PHE A 167 -29.99 12.87 -20.31
CA PHE A 167 -29.85 12.20 -21.60
C PHE A 167 -31.20 11.78 -22.12
N VAL A 168 -31.38 11.99 -23.41
CA VAL A 168 -32.60 11.61 -24.12
C VAL A 168 -32.22 10.61 -25.21
N TYR A 169 -32.76 9.40 -25.15
CA TYR A 169 -32.54 8.41 -26.18
C TYR A 169 -33.28 8.81 -27.46
N ASN A 170 -32.52 8.84 -28.56
CA ASN A 170 -33.03 9.14 -29.89
C ASN A 170 -33.08 7.83 -30.71
N PRO A 171 -34.29 7.27 -30.95
CA PRO A 171 -34.42 5.99 -31.67
C PRO A 171 -33.97 6.08 -33.13
N ASP A 172 -34.02 7.26 -33.76
CA ASP A 172 -33.64 7.45 -35.16
C ASP A 172 -32.13 7.35 -35.37
N THR A 173 -31.36 7.83 -34.39
CA THR A 173 -29.88 7.80 -34.44
C THR A 173 -29.27 6.69 -33.60
N THR A 174 -30.08 6.01 -32.78
CA THR A 174 -29.68 5.04 -31.75
C THR A 174 -28.70 5.61 -30.71
N LYS A 175 -28.66 6.95 -30.55
CA LYS A 175 -27.74 7.67 -29.66
C LYS A 175 -28.47 8.37 -28.51
N HIS A 176 -27.72 8.66 -27.46
CA HIS A 176 -28.16 9.50 -26.35
C HIS A 176 -27.79 10.96 -26.64
N ASP A 177 -28.79 11.81 -26.79
CA ASP A 177 -28.61 13.25 -26.94
C ASP A 177 -28.48 13.90 -25.56
N PRO A 178 -27.44 14.71 -25.30
CA PRO A 178 -27.27 15.40 -24.02
C PRO A 178 -28.11 16.68 -23.94
N TYR A 179 -28.70 16.90 -22.77
CA TYR A 179 -29.47 18.08 -22.40
C TYR A 179 -28.99 18.62 -21.06
N GLN A 180 -29.12 19.92 -20.83
CA GLN A 180 -28.90 20.56 -19.55
C GLN A 180 -30.24 20.96 -18.94
N ARG A 181 -30.51 20.51 -17.72
CA ARG A 181 -31.66 20.94 -16.93
C ARG A 181 -31.38 22.33 -16.35
N LEU A 182 -32.24 23.28 -16.69
CA LEU A 182 -32.16 24.65 -16.21
C LEU A 182 -32.92 24.78 -14.87
N GLY A 183 -32.30 25.43 -13.89
CA GLY A 183 -32.98 25.76 -12.62
C GLY A 183 -33.95 26.91 -12.84
N PHE A 184 -35.25 26.60 -12.89
CA PHE A 184 -36.39 27.53 -13.04
C PHE A 184 -36.35 28.52 -14.23
N SER A 185 -37.34 28.39 -15.12
CA SER A 185 -37.81 29.38 -16.10
C SER A 185 -36.77 29.97 -17.08
N SER A 186 -36.36 29.18 -18.07
CA SER A 186 -36.18 29.67 -19.44
C SER A 186 -36.29 28.51 -20.43
N SER A 187 -36.98 28.76 -21.54
CA SER A 187 -37.35 27.90 -22.67
C SER A 187 -36.20 26.99 -23.16
N GLU A 188 -36.38 25.77 -23.67
CA GLU A 188 -37.48 25.13 -24.41
C GLU A 188 -37.75 23.71 -23.83
N VAL A 189 -39.01 23.23 -23.93
CA VAL A 189 -39.50 21.89 -23.55
C VAL A 189 -39.07 21.40 -22.16
N ASN A 190 -39.96 21.51 -21.17
CA ASN A 190 -39.81 20.89 -19.83
C ASN A 190 -38.53 21.27 -19.05
N GLY A 191 -37.92 22.42 -19.36
CA GLY A 191 -36.73 22.91 -18.64
C GLY A 191 -35.42 22.21 -19.03
N LEU A 192 -35.35 21.60 -20.23
CA LEU A 192 -34.17 20.92 -20.77
C LEU A 192 -33.63 21.64 -22.00
N ASN A 193 -32.43 22.20 -21.92
CA ASN A 193 -31.73 22.80 -23.05
C ASN A 193 -30.88 21.75 -23.79
N LYS A 194 -31.08 21.55 -25.10
CA LYS A 194 -30.25 20.59 -25.87
C LYS A 194 -28.84 21.12 -26.01
N LEU A 195 -27.85 20.29 -25.69
CA LEU A 195 -26.43 20.67 -25.82
C LEU A 195 -25.89 20.30 -27.21
N ASN A 196 -25.08 21.18 -27.79
CA ASN A 196 -24.47 20.96 -29.10
C ASN A 196 -23.27 20.00 -28.98
N THR A 197 -23.38 18.78 -29.49
CA THR A 197 -22.34 17.75 -29.34
C THR A 197 -21.03 18.05 -30.10
N LEU A 198 -21.00 19.07 -30.97
CA LEU A 198 -19.77 19.56 -31.59
C LEU A 198 -18.91 20.34 -30.58
N THR A 199 -19.52 21.21 -29.78
CA THR A 199 -18.85 22.07 -28.78
C THR A 199 -18.86 21.46 -27.39
N TYR A 200 -19.97 20.85 -26.99
CA TYR A 200 -20.13 20.18 -25.71
C TYR A 200 -19.53 18.78 -25.73
N THR A 201 -18.90 18.42 -24.61
CA THR A 201 -18.26 17.13 -24.42
C THR A 201 -18.64 16.56 -23.06
N TYR A 202 -19.07 15.31 -23.10
CA TYR A 202 -19.38 14.52 -21.92
C TYR A 202 -18.68 13.18 -22.03
N ILE A 203 -17.82 12.86 -21.06
CA ILE A 203 -17.07 11.61 -21.02
C ILE A 203 -17.29 10.98 -19.65
N ALA A 204 -18.07 9.89 -19.62
CA ALA A 204 -18.22 9.09 -18.41
C ALA A 204 -17.01 8.16 -18.26
N LEU A 205 -16.40 8.14 -17.07
CA LEU A 205 -15.27 7.27 -16.78
C LEU A 205 -15.69 5.79 -16.82
N ARG A 206 -16.82 5.49 -16.18
CA ARG A 206 -17.44 4.15 -16.16
C ARG A 206 -18.94 4.30 -16.27
N ARG A 207 -19.58 3.36 -16.97
CA ARG A 207 -21.03 3.29 -17.16
C ARG A 207 -21.49 1.86 -16.89
N TYR A 208 -22.69 1.71 -16.35
CA TYR A 208 -23.37 0.44 -16.30
C TYR A 208 -24.20 0.25 -17.57
N PHE A 209 -24.00 -0.89 -18.23
CA PHE A 209 -24.76 -1.30 -19.42
C PHE A 209 -24.86 -0.18 -20.47
N GLU A 210 -26.07 0.17 -20.89
CA GLU A 210 -26.34 1.19 -21.91
C GLU A 210 -26.59 2.59 -21.35
N SER A 211 -26.62 2.73 -20.02
CA SER A 211 -26.88 4.01 -19.36
C SER A 211 -25.78 5.02 -19.71
N PRO A 212 -26.13 6.24 -20.17
CA PRO A 212 -25.14 7.29 -20.44
C PRO A 212 -24.60 7.95 -19.16
N TYR A 213 -25.23 7.69 -18.02
CA TYR A 213 -24.81 8.26 -16.73
C TYR A 213 -23.55 7.57 -16.18
N PRO A 214 -22.72 8.31 -15.44
CA PRO A 214 -21.48 7.78 -14.93
C PRO A 214 -21.72 7.02 -13.62
N THR A 215 -20.79 6.16 -13.23
CA THR A 215 -20.72 5.64 -11.86
C THR A 215 -19.66 6.41 -11.10
N PRO A 216 -20.02 7.30 -10.14
CA PRO A 216 -19.03 8.06 -9.38
C PRO A 216 -18.06 7.13 -8.64
N PRO A 217 -16.73 7.30 -8.82
CA PRO A 217 -15.72 6.42 -8.22
C PRO A 217 -15.84 6.24 -6.72
N PHE A 218 -16.20 7.30 -5.99
CA PHE A 218 -16.27 7.32 -4.52
C PHE A 218 -17.70 7.09 -3.99
N LEU A 219 -18.66 6.72 -4.82
CA LEU A 219 -20.07 6.55 -4.40
C LEU A 219 -20.21 5.58 -3.19
N ALA A 220 -19.41 4.51 -3.16
CA ALA A 220 -19.44 3.51 -2.10
C ALA A 220 -18.99 4.04 -0.72
N SER A 221 -18.22 5.13 -0.67
CA SER A 221 -17.69 5.66 0.59
C SER A 221 -18.76 6.30 1.47
N ILE A 222 -19.87 6.75 0.87
CA ILE A 222 -20.97 7.44 1.57
C ILE A 222 -21.53 6.57 2.71
N ARG A 223 -21.74 5.28 2.45
CA ARG A 223 -22.25 4.35 3.49
C ARG A 223 -21.25 4.23 4.64
N SER A 224 -19.96 4.08 4.32
CA SER A 224 -18.90 3.94 5.32
C SER A 224 -18.74 5.21 6.16
N LEU A 225 -18.88 6.38 5.55
CA LEU A 225 -18.86 7.68 6.24
C LEU A 225 -20.05 7.82 7.20
N MET A 226 -21.26 7.46 6.78
CA MET A 226 -22.43 7.48 7.67
C MET A 226 -22.26 6.58 8.90
N ILE A 227 -21.64 5.40 8.73
CA ILE A 227 -21.33 4.50 9.84
C ILE A 227 -20.31 5.14 10.79
N LYS A 228 -19.25 5.75 10.24
CA LYS A 228 -18.21 6.44 11.03
C LYS A 228 -18.80 7.59 11.84
N ASP A 229 -19.65 8.43 11.25
CA ASP A 229 -20.27 9.56 11.96
C ASP A 229 -21.14 9.08 13.13
N ALA A 230 -21.96 8.04 12.91
CA ALA A 230 -22.74 7.44 13.99
C ALA A 230 -21.85 6.87 15.11
N MET A 231 -20.73 6.26 14.75
CA MET A 231 -19.80 5.68 15.72
C MET A 231 -19.03 6.75 16.51
N ILE A 232 -18.57 7.82 15.87
CA ILE A 232 -17.93 8.96 16.53
C ILE A 232 -18.87 9.58 17.55
N ASN A 233 -20.14 9.81 17.20
CA ASN A 233 -21.14 10.33 18.13
C ASN A 233 -21.34 9.42 19.36
N ASN A 234 -21.34 8.10 19.15
CA ASN A 234 -21.39 7.11 20.23
C ASN A 234 -20.11 7.15 21.08
N PHE A 235 -18.94 7.23 20.45
CA PHE A 235 -17.65 7.30 21.14
C PHE A 235 -17.48 8.58 21.94
N GLU A 236 -17.92 9.73 21.44
CA GLU A 236 -17.93 10.96 22.22
C GLU A 236 -18.77 10.81 23.49
N THR A 237 -19.92 10.15 23.39
CA THR A 237 -20.79 9.88 24.54
C THR A 237 -20.07 8.98 25.56
N ILE A 238 -19.43 7.91 25.09
CA ILE A 238 -18.66 6.98 25.93
C ILE A 238 -17.45 7.67 26.58
N MET A 239 -16.68 8.45 25.82
CA MET A 239 -15.50 9.19 26.29
C MET A 239 -15.87 10.26 27.32
N LYS A 240 -16.98 10.98 27.12
CA LYS A 240 -17.52 11.91 28.13
C LYS A 240 -17.87 11.17 29.44
N MET A 241 -18.43 9.96 29.35
CA MET A 241 -18.75 9.15 30.52
C MET A 241 -17.49 8.56 31.20
N MET A 242 -16.53 8.06 30.42
CA MET A 242 -15.28 7.45 30.91
C MET A 242 -14.32 8.49 31.52
N GLY A 243 -14.18 9.66 30.88
CA GLY A 243 -13.30 10.74 31.32
C GLY A 243 -13.74 11.41 32.64
N MET A 244 -15.01 11.29 33.02
CA MET A 244 -15.50 11.79 34.31
C MET A 244 -15.47 10.76 35.45
N PHE A 245 -15.63 9.45 35.19
CA PHE A 245 -15.88 8.48 36.29
C PHE A 245 -15.27 7.08 36.13
N GLY A 246 -14.63 6.75 35.00
CA GLY A 246 -14.41 5.33 34.60
C GLY A 246 -15.73 4.64 34.23
N ILE A 247 -15.69 3.35 33.84
CA ILE A 247 -16.94 2.62 33.53
C ILE A 247 -17.60 2.23 34.85
N VAL A 248 -18.72 2.88 35.18
CA VAL A 248 -19.46 2.67 36.42
C VAL A 248 -20.48 1.55 36.22
N SER A 249 -20.23 0.38 36.82
CA SER A 249 -21.27 -0.64 37.00
C SER A 249 -22.06 -0.32 38.27
N VAL A 250 -23.38 -0.34 38.17
CA VAL A 250 -24.28 -0.09 39.30
C VAL A 250 -25.11 -1.34 39.55
N GLU A 251 -24.94 -1.95 40.71
CA GLU A 251 -25.76 -3.05 41.18
C GLU A 251 -26.80 -2.51 42.17
N VAL A 252 -28.07 -2.80 41.91
CA VAL A 252 -29.20 -2.38 42.75
C VAL A 252 -29.99 -3.57 43.22
N LYS A 253 -30.55 -3.48 44.44
CA LYS A 253 -31.45 -4.51 44.96
C LYS A 253 -32.71 -4.60 44.11
N LYS A 254 -33.10 -5.84 43.78
CA LYS A 254 -34.41 -6.11 43.16
C LYS A 254 -35.53 -5.71 44.12
N PRO A 255 -36.69 -5.21 43.61
CA PRO A 255 -37.86 -4.96 44.42
C PRO A 255 -38.23 -6.19 45.27
N PRO A 256 -38.46 -6.04 46.59
CA PRO A 256 -38.66 -7.17 47.48
C PRO A 256 -39.99 -7.88 47.20
N LYS A 257 -39.91 -9.21 47.02
CA LYS A 257 -40.97 -10.22 46.82
C LYS A 257 -41.98 -9.96 45.69
N LYS A 258 -42.44 -11.07 45.09
CA LYS A 258 -43.65 -11.08 44.26
C LYS A 258 -44.82 -10.60 45.10
N ILE A 259 -45.61 -9.69 44.52
CA ILE A 259 -46.88 -9.29 45.09
C ILE A 259 -47.81 -10.51 45.08
N SER A 260 -48.66 -10.66 46.10
CA SER A 260 -49.59 -11.80 46.15
C SER A 260 -50.51 -11.79 44.93
N GLY A 261 -50.45 -12.84 44.11
CA GLY A 261 -51.19 -12.94 42.83
C GLY A 261 -50.45 -12.47 41.58
N GLU A 262 -49.22 -11.96 41.71
CA GLU A 262 -48.37 -11.55 40.58
C GLU A 262 -47.73 -12.77 39.90
N SER A 263 -47.86 -12.87 38.58
CA SER A 263 -47.18 -13.92 37.80
C SER A 263 -45.68 -13.66 37.70
N ASP A 264 -44.91 -14.68 37.34
CA ASP A 264 -43.46 -14.60 37.11
C ASP A 264 -43.10 -13.53 36.07
N GLU A 265 -43.89 -13.46 35.00
CA GLU A 265 -43.72 -12.50 33.91
C GLU A 265 -44.05 -11.07 34.36
N GLN A 266 -45.11 -10.88 35.14
CA GLN A 266 -45.48 -9.58 35.71
C GLN A 266 -44.43 -9.07 36.70
N TYR A 267 -43.84 -9.96 37.50
CA TYR A 267 -42.75 -9.61 38.40
C TYR A 267 -41.48 -9.19 37.65
N LEU A 268 -41.14 -9.90 36.57
CA LEU A 268 -40.01 -9.55 35.72
C LEU A 268 -40.23 -8.20 35.03
N ASP A 269 -41.42 -7.96 34.48
CA ASP A 269 -41.78 -6.69 33.85
C ASP A 269 -41.70 -5.53 34.85
N ARG A 270 -42.22 -5.71 36.06
CA ARG A 270 -42.08 -4.72 37.15
C ARG A 270 -40.62 -4.43 37.51
N CYS A 271 -39.76 -5.45 37.50
CA CYS A 271 -38.32 -5.26 37.71
C CYS A 271 -37.67 -4.47 36.57
N TYR A 272 -38.03 -4.75 35.31
CA TYR A 272 -37.54 -3.99 34.15
C TYR A 272 -38.01 -2.53 34.19
N GLN A 273 -39.29 -2.29 34.44
CA GLN A 273 -39.84 -0.94 34.56
C GLN A 273 -39.21 -0.17 35.74
N HIS A 274 -38.87 -0.85 36.83
CA HIS A 274 -38.15 -0.22 37.95
C HIS A 274 -36.75 0.25 37.52
N LEU A 275 -36.02 -0.56 36.76
CA LEU A 275 -34.72 -0.19 36.21
C LEU A 275 -34.85 0.98 35.22
N GLU A 276 -35.75 0.88 34.25
CA GLU A 276 -35.90 1.84 33.16
C GLU A 276 -36.43 3.21 33.62
N ASN A 277 -37.46 3.21 34.48
CA ASN A 277 -38.17 4.44 34.85
C ASN A 277 -37.61 5.12 36.10
N ARG A 278 -36.88 4.39 36.95
CA ARG A 278 -36.42 4.92 38.25
C ARG A 278 -34.92 4.86 38.42
N ILE A 279 -34.27 3.74 38.12
CA ILE A 279 -32.83 3.59 38.39
C ILE A 279 -32.00 4.29 37.31
N ASN A 280 -32.19 3.94 36.03
CA ASN A 280 -31.42 4.48 34.91
C ASN A 280 -31.46 6.02 34.83
N PRO A 281 -32.62 6.70 34.94
CA PRO A 281 -32.67 8.16 34.85
C PRO A 281 -32.00 8.85 36.03
N ASN A 282 -32.12 8.28 37.24
CA ASN A 282 -31.48 8.83 38.44
C ASN A 282 -29.96 8.64 38.39
N VAL A 283 -29.48 7.46 38.00
CA VAL A 283 -28.04 7.21 37.81
C VAL A 283 -27.48 8.14 36.73
N LYS A 284 -28.17 8.33 35.61
CA LYS A 284 -27.77 9.27 34.54
C LYS A 284 -27.70 10.71 35.04
N LYS A 285 -28.66 11.13 35.87
CA LYS A 285 -28.70 12.46 36.49
C LYS A 285 -27.54 12.65 37.49
N MET A 286 -27.27 11.65 38.33
CA MET A 286 -26.19 11.68 39.32
C MET A 286 -24.80 11.67 38.65
N LEU A 287 -24.64 10.89 37.59
CA LEU A 287 -23.46 10.94 36.71
C LEU A 287 -23.29 12.34 36.11
N SER A 288 -24.37 12.95 35.60
CA SER A 288 -24.27 14.32 35.06
C SER A 288 -23.95 15.40 36.11
N SER A 289 -24.19 15.14 37.41
CA SER A 289 -23.95 16.10 38.49
C SER A 289 -22.56 16.00 39.14
N GLY A 290 -21.72 15.02 38.78
CA GLY A 290 -20.34 14.93 39.30
C GLY A 290 -20.17 14.12 40.60
N PHE A 291 -21.25 13.64 41.22
CA PHE A 291 -21.20 12.88 42.47
C PHE A 291 -22.34 11.87 42.52
N ILE A 292 -22.07 10.69 43.09
CA ILE A 292 -23.04 9.60 43.20
C ILE A 292 -23.15 9.17 44.67
N THR A 293 -24.39 9.12 45.17
CA THR A 293 -24.71 8.83 46.56
C THR A 293 -25.78 7.75 46.64
N GLY A 294 -25.49 6.65 47.32
CA GLY A 294 -26.45 5.57 47.56
C GLY A 294 -26.27 4.99 48.96
N TYR A 295 -27.33 4.38 49.50
CA TYR A 295 -27.22 3.62 50.74
C TYR A 295 -26.46 2.32 50.48
N LYS A 296 -25.52 1.98 51.37
CA LYS A 296 -24.58 0.84 51.23
C LYS A 296 -25.28 -0.50 50.96
N ASP A 297 -26.51 -0.66 51.43
CA ASP A 297 -27.29 -1.90 51.29
C ASP A 297 -28.17 -1.97 50.04
N ASP A 298 -28.31 -0.86 49.31
CA ASP A 298 -29.24 -0.71 48.18
C ASP A 298 -28.53 -0.49 46.85
N MET A 299 -27.27 -0.03 46.88
CA MET A 299 -26.50 0.35 45.70
C MET A 299 -25.01 0.07 45.88
N VAL A 300 -24.45 -0.77 45.02
CA VAL A 300 -23.01 -1.03 44.93
C VAL A 300 -22.49 -0.48 43.61
N MET A 301 -21.37 0.24 43.68
CA MET A 301 -20.74 0.84 42.50
C MET A 301 -19.35 0.25 42.31
N ASN A 302 -19.09 -0.27 41.11
CA ASN A 302 -17.76 -0.70 40.71
C ASN A 302 -17.30 0.19 39.57
N VAL A 303 -16.15 0.83 39.76
CA VAL A 303 -15.47 1.56 38.69
C VAL A 303 -14.50 0.59 38.03
N ASN A 304 -14.85 0.13 36.84
CA ASN A 304 -13.96 -0.72 36.05
C ASN A 304 -12.98 0.15 35.26
N SER A 305 -11.73 -0.30 35.18
CA SER A 305 -10.72 0.35 34.37
C SER A 305 -11.11 0.30 32.89
N ALA A 306 -11.01 1.47 32.26
CA ALA A 306 -11.41 1.76 30.88
C ALA A 306 -10.51 1.11 29.80
N SER A 307 -9.40 0.49 30.18
CA SER A 307 -8.29 0.13 29.28
C SER A 307 -8.66 -0.93 28.23
N ASN A 308 -9.42 -1.97 28.60
CA ASN A 308 -9.78 -3.05 27.66
C ASN A 308 -10.77 -2.59 26.59
N ASN A 309 -11.63 -1.60 26.88
CA ASN A 309 -12.61 -1.09 25.93
C ASN A 309 -12.03 -0.04 24.99
N ALA A 310 -11.00 0.71 25.44
CA ALA A 310 -10.29 1.67 24.59
C ALA A 310 -9.52 1.00 23.44
N LYS A 311 -8.96 -0.19 23.67
CA LYS A 311 -8.28 -0.98 22.63
C LYS A 311 -9.25 -1.47 21.56
N GLY A 312 -10.38 -2.07 21.96
CA GLY A 312 -11.41 -2.52 21.01
C GLY A 312 -12.04 -1.36 20.22
N ALA A 313 -12.17 -0.19 20.85
CA ALA A 313 -12.61 1.04 20.18
C ALA A 313 -11.62 1.51 19.11
N ALA A 314 -10.33 1.53 19.42
CA ALA A 314 -9.27 1.91 18.49
C ALA A 314 -9.20 0.93 17.31
N GLU A 315 -9.35 -0.37 17.55
CA GLU A 315 -9.41 -1.39 16.50
C GLU A 315 -10.64 -1.23 15.59
N MET A 316 -11.82 -0.95 16.16
CA MET A 316 -13.03 -0.66 15.36
C MET A 316 -12.88 0.62 14.53
N MET A 317 -12.32 1.69 15.09
CA MET A 317 -12.03 2.93 14.35
C MET A 317 -11.08 2.66 13.19
N LYS A 318 -10.01 1.89 13.43
CA LYS A 318 -9.07 1.47 12.39
C LYS A 318 -9.76 0.68 11.27
N LEU A 319 -10.61 -0.30 11.59
CA LEU A 319 -11.34 -1.09 10.58
C LEU A 319 -12.30 -0.24 9.74
N ILE A 320 -12.95 0.75 10.35
CA ILE A 320 -13.84 1.68 9.64
C ILE A 320 -13.04 2.63 8.74
N ASP A 321 -11.90 3.14 9.21
CA ASP A 321 -11.01 3.96 8.39
C ASP A 321 -10.49 3.18 7.18
N LEU A 322 -10.08 1.92 7.38
CA LEU A 322 -9.72 1.01 6.28
C LEU A 322 -10.88 0.83 5.28
N THR A 323 -12.11 0.64 5.78
CA THR A 323 -13.29 0.46 4.93
C THR A 323 -13.63 1.72 4.14
N ILE A 324 -13.47 2.90 4.73
CA ILE A 324 -13.64 4.19 4.03
C ILE A 324 -12.59 4.33 2.93
N LEU A 325 -11.32 4.08 3.23
CA LEU A 325 -10.23 4.22 2.27
C LEU A 325 -10.36 3.23 1.11
N HIS A 326 -10.72 1.98 1.38
CA HIS A 326 -11.05 1.00 0.34
C HIS A 326 -12.19 1.50 -0.56
N ALA A 327 -13.23 2.10 0.02
CA ALA A 327 -14.35 2.66 -0.75
C ALA A 327 -13.97 3.93 -1.54
N LEU A 328 -12.98 4.68 -1.05
CA LEU A 328 -12.33 5.79 -1.77
C LEU A 328 -11.23 5.31 -2.74
N LYS A 329 -11.06 3.98 -2.89
CA LYS A 329 -10.01 3.37 -3.72
C LYS A 329 -8.60 3.86 -3.38
N GLN A 330 -8.40 4.28 -2.14
CA GLN A 330 -7.12 4.72 -1.62
C GLN A 330 -6.50 3.64 -0.77
N ASP A 331 -5.17 3.63 -0.80
CA ASP A 331 -4.41 2.92 0.21
C ASP A 331 -4.28 3.78 1.49
N PRO A 332 -4.28 3.16 2.68
CA PRO A 332 -4.15 3.89 3.93
C PRO A 332 -2.87 4.73 4.03
N ASN A 333 -1.74 4.24 3.53
CA ASN A 333 -0.47 4.96 3.65
C ASN A 333 -0.47 6.23 2.80
N MET A 334 -1.22 6.24 1.70
CA MET A 334 -1.42 7.44 0.86
C MET A 334 -2.24 8.53 1.57
N ASN A 335 -2.82 8.21 2.72
CA ASN A 335 -3.57 9.14 3.58
C ASN A 335 -2.85 9.37 4.92
N GLY A 336 -1.56 9.02 5.01
CA GLY A 336 -0.76 9.16 6.24
C GLY A 336 -1.11 8.14 7.32
N LEU A 337 -1.94 7.13 7.01
CA LEU A 337 -2.28 6.05 7.95
C LEU A 337 -1.33 4.88 7.73
N ASN A 338 -0.34 4.77 8.62
CA ASN A 338 0.68 3.72 8.56
C ASN A 338 0.20 2.49 9.33
N PHE A 339 -0.25 1.46 8.61
CA PHE A 339 -0.71 0.21 9.22
C PHE A 339 0.32 -0.92 9.12
N SER A 340 1.61 -0.59 9.17
CA SER A 340 2.77 -1.44 8.84
C SER A 340 2.83 -1.75 7.34
N THR A 341 3.66 -1.00 6.61
CA THR A 341 3.86 -1.23 5.18
C THR A 341 5.32 -1.17 4.78
N THR A 342 5.70 -2.10 3.89
CA THR A 342 7.02 -2.13 3.27
C THR A 342 7.05 -1.16 2.08
N GLU A 343 8.22 -0.67 1.71
CA GLU A 343 8.37 0.23 0.56
C GLU A 343 8.07 -0.49 -0.76
N THR A 344 8.30 -1.80 -0.83
CA THR A 344 7.87 -2.65 -1.94
C THR A 344 6.34 -2.66 -2.07
N PHE A 345 5.62 -2.80 -0.95
CA PHE A 345 4.17 -2.68 -0.94
C PHE A 345 3.74 -1.26 -1.32
N GLY A 346 4.42 -0.23 -0.80
CA GLY A 346 4.22 1.17 -1.20
C GLY A 346 4.43 1.43 -2.69
N LYS A 347 5.43 0.78 -3.31
CA LYS A 347 5.69 0.86 -4.75
C LYS A 347 4.60 0.18 -5.56
N ILE A 348 4.15 -1.01 -5.16
CA ILE A 348 3.02 -1.71 -5.83
C ILE A 348 1.73 -0.89 -5.71
N ILE A 349 1.46 -0.34 -4.53
CA ILE A 349 0.33 0.59 -4.30
C ILE A 349 0.43 1.77 -5.25
N MET A 350 1.62 2.37 -5.33
CA MET A 350 1.85 3.53 -6.18
C MET A 350 1.73 3.17 -7.66
N GLU A 351 2.27 2.04 -8.13
CA GLU A 351 2.10 1.56 -9.51
C GLU A 351 0.62 1.31 -9.85
N LYS A 352 -0.13 0.69 -8.92
CA LYS A 352 -1.58 0.53 -9.06
C LYS A 352 -2.29 1.87 -9.13
N MET A 353 -1.89 2.83 -8.30
CA MET A 353 -2.46 4.18 -8.27
C MET A 353 -2.15 4.97 -9.55
N VAL A 354 -0.91 4.88 -10.05
CA VAL A 354 -0.47 5.45 -11.33
C VAL A 354 -1.27 4.84 -12.48
N SER A 355 -1.45 3.52 -12.49
CA SER A 355 -2.26 2.81 -13.49
C SER A 355 -3.73 3.26 -13.46
N GLN A 356 -4.33 3.35 -12.26
CA GLN A 356 -5.69 3.87 -12.10
C GLN A 356 -5.80 5.32 -12.55
N THR A 357 -4.83 6.16 -12.20
CA THR A 357 -4.74 7.57 -12.61
C THR A 357 -4.67 7.70 -14.13
N GLY A 358 -3.99 6.77 -14.80
CA GLY A 358 -3.95 6.68 -16.27
C GLY A 358 -5.34 6.56 -16.92
N GLU A 359 -6.30 5.87 -16.29
CA GLU A 359 -7.69 5.82 -16.79
C GLU A 359 -8.33 7.21 -16.82
N TYR A 360 -8.09 8.02 -15.78
CA TYR A 360 -8.58 9.40 -15.72
C TYR A 360 -7.89 10.25 -16.78
N GLN A 361 -6.57 10.17 -16.90
CA GLN A 361 -5.81 10.90 -17.91
C GLN A 361 -6.30 10.62 -19.34
N ASN A 362 -6.58 9.37 -19.68
CA ASN A 362 -7.08 9.00 -21.01
C ASN A 362 -8.40 9.70 -21.38
N ALA A 363 -9.31 9.87 -20.42
CA ALA A 363 -10.57 10.58 -20.66
C ALA A 363 -10.33 12.08 -20.87
N ILE A 364 -9.40 12.68 -20.12
CA ILE A 364 -9.00 14.07 -20.27
C ILE A 364 -8.25 14.29 -21.59
N ASP A 365 -7.35 13.40 -21.98
CA ASP A 365 -6.63 13.42 -23.25
C ASP A 365 -7.59 13.40 -24.43
N GLY A 366 -8.66 12.61 -24.33
CA GLY A 366 -9.74 12.60 -25.32
C GLY A 366 -10.44 13.95 -25.46
N PHE A 367 -10.63 14.67 -24.34
CA PHE A 367 -11.19 16.02 -24.32
C PHE A 367 -10.24 17.04 -24.98
N PHE A 368 -8.96 17.08 -24.57
CA PHE A 368 -7.96 17.97 -25.18
C PHE A 368 -7.77 17.70 -26.67
N ARG A 369 -7.73 16.43 -27.09
CA ARG A 369 -7.68 16.05 -28.51
C ARG A 369 -8.87 16.60 -29.30
N LYS A 370 -10.07 16.61 -28.72
CA LYS A 370 -11.24 17.21 -29.36
C LYS A 370 -11.09 18.74 -29.43
N GLY A 371 -10.62 19.37 -28.36
CA GLY A 371 -10.32 20.79 -28.28
C GLY A 371 -9.34 21.24 -29.36
N TYR A 372 -8.17 20.61 -29.46
CA TYR A 372 -7.18 20.97 -30.50
C TYR A 372 -7.69 20.77 -31.90
N LYS A 373 -8.42 19.66 -32.15
CA LYS A 373 -9.00 19.44 -33.48
C LYS A 373 -10.03 20.50 -33.84
N LEU A 374 -10.82 20.95 -32.86
CA LEU A 374 -11.76 22.04 -33.06
C LEU A 374 -11.00 23.37 -33.29
N GLU A 375 -9.97 23.66 -32.51
CA GLU A 375 -9.13 24.86 -32.67
C GLU A 375 -8.51 24.92 -34.07
N LEU A 376 -7.90 23.83 -34.53
CA LEU A 376 -7.33 23.73 -35.88
C LEU A 376 -8.40 23.90 -36.97
N LEU A 377 -9.56 23.27 -36.79
CA LEU A 377 -10.66 23.39 -37.74
C LEU A 377 -11.13 24.84 -37.89
N LEU A 378 -11.23 25.58 -36.78
CA LEU A 378 -11.60 27.00 -36.79
C LEU A 378 -10.52 27.88 -37.42
N HIS A 379 -9.24 27.49 -37.30
CA HIS A 379 -8.12 28.12 -38.01
C HIS A 379 -8.01 27.71 -39.50
N GLY A 380 -8.87 26.81 -39.98
CA GLY A 380 -8.83 26.30 -41.35
C GLY A 380 -7.68 25.31 -41.61
N ILE A 381 -7.07 24.77 -40.56
CA ILE A 381 -6.01 23.76 -40.61
C ILE A 381 -6.65 22.36 -40.53
N ASP A 382 -6.12 21.38 -41.27
CA ASP A 382 -6.66 20.02 -41.28
C ASP A 382 -6.53 19.34 -39.90
N PRO A 383 -7.65 19.05 -39.19
CA PRO A 383 -7.60 18.45 -37.86
C PRO A 383 -7.05 17.02 -37.84
N ARG A 384 -6.89 16.38 -39.01
CA ARG A 384 -6.27 15.04 -39.13
C ARG A 384 -4.75 15.08 -38.92
N LEU A 385 -4.14 16.26 -38.91
CA LEU A 385 -2.72 16.43 -38.62
C LEU A 385 -2.38 16.05 -37.17
N ILE A 386 -3.34 16.15 -36.24
CA ILE A 386 -3.23 15.61 -34.88
C ILE A 386 -3.75 14.17 -34.88
N LYS A 387 -2.82 13.22 -34.73
CA LYS A 387 -3.12 11.80 -34.59
C LYS A 387 -3.66 11.51 -33.19
N ASN A 388 -2.93 11.94 -32.15
CA ASN A 388 -3.29 11.69 -30.76
C ASN A 388 -2.83 12.79 -29.82
N VAL A 389 -3.41 12.83 -28.62
CA VAL A 389 -2.93 13.59 -27.46
C VAL A 389 -2.79 12.58 -26.33
N LYS A 390 -1.68 12.65 -25.58
CA LYS A 390 -1.42 11.71 -24.51
C LYS A 390 -0.74 12.39 -23.33
N SER A 391 -1.32 12.24 -22.15
CA SER A 391 -0.68 12.66 -20.90
C SER A 391 0.61 11.88 -20.67
N LYS A 392 1.64 12.58 -20.19
CA LYS A 392 2.84 11.94 -19.66
C LYS A 392 2.44 11.07 -18.47
N ALA A 393 3.05 9.89 -18.39
CA ALA A 393 2.81 8.99 -17.25
C ALA A 393 3.14 9.72 -15.92
N PRO A 394 2.32 9.57 -14.88
CA PRO A 394 2.64 10.06 -13.54
C PRO A 394 3.98 9.45 -13.08
N ARG A 395 5.02 10.29 -12.94
CA ARG A 395 6.37 9.80 -12.57
C ARG A 395 6.56 9.94 -11.06
N VAL A 396 6.77 8.82 -10.39
CA VAL A 396 7.27 8.77 -9.02
C VAL A 396 8.79 8.92 -9.12
N ARG A 397 9.35 9.94 -8.47
CA ARG A 397 10.77 10.28 -8.57
C ARG A 397 11.63 9.17 -7.96
N ASP A 398 12.25 8.36 -8.83
CA ASP A 398 13.43 7.57 -8.51
C ASP A 398 14.52 7.99 -9.51
N GLU A 399 15.41 8.90 -9.09
CA GLU A 399 16.45 9.49 -9.95
C GLU A 399 17.39 8.42 -10.51
N LYS A 400 17.56 7.30 -9.80
CA LYS A 400 18.41 6.19 -10.20
C LYS A 400 17.76 5.37 -11.32
N ALA A 401 16.48 5.01 -11.17
CA ALA A 401 15.74 4.32 -12.22
C ALA A 401 15.59 5.18 -13.49
N LYS A 402 15.53 6.51 -13.34
CA LYS A 402 15.60 7.45 -14.47
C LYS A 402 16.97 7.41 -15.15
N ALA A 403 18.06 7.44 -14.39
CA ALA A 403 19.40 7.35 -14.95
C ALA A 403 19.62 6.03 -15.71
N GLU A 404 19.15 4.90 -15.14
CA GLU A 404 19.23 3.57 -15.77
C GLU A 404 18.34 3.47 -17.02
N ALA A 405 17.09 3.95 -16.96
CA ALA A 405 16.20 3.97 -18.13
C ALA A 405 16.69 4.93 -19.21
N ASP A 406 17.23 6.09 -18.84
CA ASP A 406 17.85 7.04 -19.76
C ASP A 406 19.11 6.43 -20.39
N GLU A 407 19.89 5.63 -19.66
CA GLU A 407 21.04 4.90 -20.19
C GLU A 407 20.60 3.81 -21.20
N ILE A 408 19.57 3.02 -20.86
CA ILE A 408 19.00 2.01 -21.76
C ILE A 408 18.46 2.69 -23.02
N ASN A 409 17.68 3.76 -22.88
CA ASN A 409 17.16 4.52 -24.02
C ASN A 409 18.29 5.11 -24.86
N GLN A 410 19.33 5.68 -24.24
CA GLN A 410 20.51 6.18 -24.95
C GLN A 410 21.23 5.09 -25.73
N ARG A 411 21.31 3.87 -25.19
CA ARG A 411 21.90 2.69 -25.84
C ARG A 411 21.06 2.22 -27.02
N VAL A 412 19.74 2.14 -26.86
CA VAL A 412 18.80 1.80 -27.94
C VAL A 412 18.88 2.82 -29.09
N TRP A 413 18.81 4.12 -28.78
CA TRP A 413 18.88 5.16 -29.81
C TRP A 413 20.23 5.20 -30.53
N LEU A 414 21.34 4.93 -29.83
CA LEU A 414 22.64 4.76 -30.48
C LEU A 414 22.68 3.52 -31.37
N GLY A 415 22.05 2.43 -30.95
CA GLY A 415 21.88 1.22 -31.75
C GLY A 415 21.14 1.50 -33.06
N ASP A 416 19.97 2.15 -32.97
CA ASP A 416 19.15 2.52 -34.13
C ASP A 416 19.90 3.48 -35.07
N TYR A 417 20.66 4.41 -34.50
CA TYR A 417 21.51 5.33 -35.27
C TYR A 417 22.64 4.60 -36.00
N ASN A 418 23.36 3.71 -35.32
CA ASN A 418 24.45 2.92 -35.90
C ASN A 418 23.96 1.93 -36.97
N GLN A 419 22.72 1.45 -36.84
CA GLN A 419 22.05 0.61 -37.84
C GLN A 419 21.48 1.42 -39.02
N GLY A 420 21.56 2.76 -38.98
CA GLY A 420 21.04 3.65 -40.02
C GLY A 420 19.51 3.78 -40.04
N LEU A 421 18.82 3.37 -38.96
CA LEU A 421 17.36 3.45 -38.82
C LEU A 421 16.88 4.88 -38.52
N ILE A 422 17.69 5.66 -37.80
CA ILE A 422 17.42 7.07 -37.48
C ILE A 422 18.63 7.94 -37.86
N GLY A 423 18.36 9.15 -38.36
CA GLY A 423 19.40 10.13 -38.68
C GLY A 423 19.85 10.96 -37.46
N GLN A 424 20.94 11.71 -37.62
CA GLN A 424 21.55 12.56 -36.59
C GLN A 424 20.57 13.58 -35.97
N GLN A 425 19.66 14.13 -36.80
CA GLN A 425 18.63 15.08 -36.36
C GLN A 425 17.62 14.42 -35.40
N THR A 426 17.16 13.21 -35.75
CA THR A 426 16.21 12.44 -34.95
C THR A 426 16.83 12.01 -33.63
N LEU A 427 18.11 11.61 -33.64
CA LEU A 427 18.86 11.25 -32.44
C LEU A 427 19.01 12.45 -31.47
N ALA A 428 19.29 13.65 -31.99
CA ALA A 428 19.39 14.86 -31.17
C ALA A 428 18.07 15.17 -30.44
N ARG A 429 16.93 15.05 -31.14
CA ARG A 429 15.60 15.27 -30.54
C ARG A 429 15.25 14.23 -29.48
N LEU A 430 15.53 12.95 -29.74
CA LEU A 430 15.31 11.87 -28.77
C LEU A 430 16.13 12.10 -27.49
N ARG A 431 17.31 12.72 -27.62
CA ARG A 431 18.19 13.10 -26.51
C ARG A 431 17.88 14.47 -25.90
N GLY A 432 16.80 15.13 -26.30
CA GLY A 432 16.36 16.40 -25.72
C GLY A 432 17.08 17.65 -26.24
N TYR A 433 17.70 17.58 -27.41
CA TYR A 433 18.34 18.74 -28.08
C TYR A 433 17.53 19.19 -29.30
N ASP A 434 17.47 20.50 -29.53
CA ASP A 434 16.71 21.09 -30.65
C ASP A 434 17.28 20.73 -32.03
N LYS A 435 18.61 20.60 -32.13
CA LYS A 435 19.34 20.20 -33.33
C LYS A 435 20.71 19.62 -32.99
N PRO A 436 21.29 18.75 -33.83
CA PRO A 436 22.66 18.33 -33.70
C PRO A 436 23.61 19.47 -34.10
N ASP A 437 24.83 19.42 -33.55
CA ASP A 437 25.91 20.37 -33.86
C ASP A 437 26.46 20.19 -35.29
N GLN A 438 26.39 18.97 -35.85
CA GLN A 438 26.87 18.62 -37.19
C GLN A 438 25.92 17.63 -37.87
N GLU A 439 26.00 17.48 -39.20
CA GLU A 439 25.14 16.56 -39.97
C GLU A 439 25.46 15.07 -39.73
N GLY A 440 26.64 14.73 -39.18
CA GLY A 440 27.08 13.35 -38.92
C GLY A 440 27.96 13.23 -37.65
N PRO A 441 28.34 12.00 -37.26
CA PRO A 441 29.10 11.74 -36.05
C PRO A 441 30.59 12.06 -36.25
N ARG A 442 31.29 12.47 -35.19
CA ARG A 442 32.69 12.94 -35.27
C ARG A 442 33.71 11.81 -35.51
N THR A 443 33.34 10.55 -35.35
CA THR A 443 34.20 9.38 -35.57
C THR A 443 33.40 8.16 -36.04
N ASN A 444 33.87 7.47 -37.09
CA ASN A 444 33.34 6.18 -37.53
C ASN A 444 33.76 5.09 -36.53
N ALA A 445 32.82 4.48 -35.82
CA ALA A 445 33.10 3.37 -34.90
C ALA A 445 33.29 2.06 -35.68
N SER A 446 34.54 1.57 -35.73
CA SER A 446 34.89 0.22 -36.17
C SER A 446 35.84 -0.39 -35.14
N GLY A 447 35.56 -1.65 -34.78
CA GLY A 447 36.33 -2.49 -33.86
C GLY A 447 35.50 -2.91 -32.64
N THR A 448 35.47 -4.14 -32.13
CA THR A 448 35.82 -5.52 -32.57
C THR A 448 35.40 -6.40 -31.38
N ASN A 449 34.79 -7.57 -31.61
CA ASN A 449 34.37 -8.51 -30.55
C ASN A 449 35.58 -9.30 -30.01
N GLU A 450 35.78 -9.32 -28.68
CA GLU A 450 36.59 -10.31 -27.96
C GLU A 450 36.28 -10.20 -26.44
N GLU A 451 35.16 -10.76 -25.97
CA GLU A 451 34.82 -10.88 -24.53
C GLU A 451 33.56 -11.78 -24.38
N ASP A 452 33.71 -13.09 -24.60
CA ASP A 452 32.62 -14.08 -24.42
C ASP A 452 32.89 -15.07 -23.27
N HIS A 453 33.90 -14.81 -22.42
CA HIS A 453 34.19 -15.64 -21.25
C HIS A 453 34.11 -14.92 -19.88
N GLU A 454 33.87 -13.60 -19.86
CA GLU A 454 33.56 -12.85 -18.62
C GLU A 454 32.06 -12.65 -18.40
N LYS A 455 31.23 -12.88 -19.43
CA LYS A 455 29.78 -12.64 -19.40
C LYS A 455 29.00 -13.59 -18.47
N GLU A 456 29.42 -14.85 -18.29
CA GLU A 456 28.65 -15.78 -17.43
C GLU A 456 28.75 -15.43 -15.92
N THR A 457 29.86 -14.82 -15.48
CA THR A 457 29.98 -14.31 -14.10
C THR A 457 29.36 -12.92 -13.92
N GLN A 458 29.36 -12.12 -14.99
CA GLN A 458 28.82 -10.77 -14.96
C GLN A 458 27.29 -10.76 -15.10
N ASP A 459 26.70 -11.70 -15.84
CA ASP A 459 25.24 -11.89 -15.92
C ASP A 459 24.64 -12.37 -14.58
N GLU A 460 25.38 -13.16 -13.78
CA GLU A 460 24.98 -13.54 -12.41
C GLU A 460 25.04 -12.34 -11.44
N GLU A 461 26.08 -11.50 -11.53
CA GLU A 461 26.21 -10.27 -10.72
C GLU A 461 25.26 -9.15 -11.19
N ASP A 462 25.00 -9.04 -12.49
CA ASP A 462 24.10 -8.05 -13.09
C ASP A 462 22.63 -8.42 -12.93
N GLU A 463 22.24 -9.71 -12.92
CA GLU A 463 20.88 -10.14 -12.52
C GLU A 463 20.67 -9.99 -11.00
N GLU A 464 21.69 -10.29 -10.17
CA GLU A 464 21.65 -10.03 -8.72
C GLU A 464 21.57 -8.51 -8.43
N SER A 465 22.25 -7.67 -9.23
CA SER A 465 22.24 -6.20 -9.21
C SER A 465 20.92 -5.58 -9.72
N ASN A 466 20.39 -6.03 -10.86
CA ASN A 466 19.10 -5.56 -11.42
C ASN A 466 17.90 -6.00 -10.58
N MET A 467 18.04 -7.07 -9.80
CA MET A 467 17.02 -7.50 -8.86
C MET A 467 17.22 -6.87 -7.48
N SER A 468 18.47 -6.56 -7.08
CA SER A 468 18.80 -5.78 -5.87
C SER A 468 18.37 -4.31 -5.98
N SER A 469 18.33 -3.71 -7.18
CA SER A 469 17.87 -2.33 -7.40
C SER A 469 16.35 -2.15 -7.20
N ARG A 470 15.59 -3.25 -7.03
CA ARG A 470 14.15 -3.26 -6.72
C ARG A 470 13.83 -3.43 -5.23
N PHE A 471 14.83 -3.53 -4.35
CA PHE A 471 14.61 -3.72 -2.92
C PHE A 471 15.39 -2.72 -2.07
N ARG A 472 14.69 -2.25 -1.03
CA ARG A 472 15.21 -1.49 0.11
C ARG A 472 16.68 -1.78 0.37
N VAL A 473 17.51 -0.73 0.30
CA VAL A 473 18.76 -0.70 1.06
C VAL A 473 18.36 -0.70 2.53
N LEU A 474 18.21 -1.89 3.09
CA LEU A 474 18.29 -2.14 4.53
C LEU A 474 19.52 -3.00 4.73
N THR A 475 20.31 -2.62 5.74
CA THR A 475 21.58 -3.21 6.12
C THR A 475 21.58 -4.72 5.97
N GLU A 476 22.52 -5.22 5.17
CA GLU A 476 22.94 -6.62 5.17
C GLU A 476 23.04 -7.06 6.64
N TYR A 477 22.34 -8.13 7.02
CA TYR A 477 22.49 -8.68 8.36
C TYR A 477 23.95 -9.10 8.50
N GLN A 478 24.75 -8.33 9.23
CA GLN A 478 26.10 -8.76 9.58
C GLN A 478 25.97 -9.90 10.58
N TYR A 479 26.07 -11.11 10.04
CA TYR A 479 26.02 -12.35 10.80
C TYR A 479 27.37 -12.71 11.41
N GLU A 480 28.27 -11.75 11.62
CA GLU A 480 29.51 -11.98 12.36
C GLU A 480 29.17 -12.22 13.83
N ILE A 481 28.93 -13.49 14.16
CA ILE A 481 28.86 -13.97 15.53
C ILE A 481 30.31 -14.28 15.94
N PRO A 482 30.79 -13.73 17.06
CA PRO A 482 32.08 -14.13 17.61
C PRO A 482 32.17 -15.65 17.79
N THR A 483 33.30 -16.24 17.40
CA THR A 483 33.53 -17.70 17.28
C THR A 483 33.13 -18.50 18.53
N SER A 484 33.17 -17.93 19.73
CA SER A 484 32.86 -18.61 20.99
C SER A 484 31.38 -18.61 21.39
N CYS A 485 30.48 -17.93 20.64
CA CYS A 485 29.02 -17.99 20.87
C CYS A 485 28.26 -18.70 19.73
N ASN A 486 28.97 -19.25 18.74
CA ASN A 486 28.39 -19.76 17.49
C ASN A 486 27.79 -21.17 17.59
N ASP A 487 28.36 -22.06 18.43
CA ASP A 487 28.17 -23.52 18.31
C ASP A 487 27.27 -24.17 19.38
N HIS A 488 26.17 -23.52 19.76
CA HIS A 488 25.25 -24.12 20.75
C HIS A 488 23.81 -24.22 20.26
N ASP A 489 23.23 -25.41 20.48
CA ASP A 489 21.84 -25.79 20.21
C ASP A 489 20.82 -24.79 20.77
N GLU A 490 19.62 -24.81 20.17
CA GLU A 490 18.42 -24.00 20.50
C GLU A 490 18.01 -23.99 21.98
N ILE A 491 18.60 -24.86 22.81
CA ILE A 491 18.27 -25.07 24.22
C ILE A 491 19.16 -24.23 25.17
N SER A 492 20.12 -23.44 24.66
CA SER A 492 21.09 -22.74 25.51
C SER A 492 20.53 -21.50 26.24
N PHE A 493 19.69 -20.68 25.61
CA PHE A 493 19.09 -19.49 26.25
C PHE A 493 18.06 -19.85 27.32
N ALA A 494 17.20 -20.86 27.06
CA ALA A 494 16.20 -21.30 28.02
C ALA A 494 16.79 -21.78 29.36
N LYS A 495 18.06 -22.24 29.37
CA LYS A 495 18.77 -22.72 30.56
C LYS A 495 19.27 -21.59 31.47
N VAL A 496 19.40 -20.37 30.94
CA VAL A 496 19.84 -19.19 31.72
C VAL A 496 18.68 -18.32 32.20
N LEU A 497 17.44 -18.70 31.90
CA LEU A 497 16.23 -18.05 32.41
C LEU A 497 15.86 -18.64 33.79
N PRO A 498 15.57 -17.80 34.80
CA PRO A 498 15.32 -18.27 36.15
C PRO A 498 13.98 -19.00 36.31
N GLY A 499 14.00 -20.21 36.90
CA GLY A 499 12.79 -20.96 37.28
C GLY A 499 11.97 -21.48 36.10
N ASN A 500 10.64 -21.41 36.21
CA ASN A 500 9.69 -21.81 35.15
C ASN A 500 9.59 -20.79 34.00
N LYS A 501 10.35 -19.70 34.03
CA LYS A 501 10.29 -18.63 33.01
C LYS A 501 10.82 -19.08 31.65
N GLY A 502 11.64 -20.13 31.61
CA GLY A 502 12.03 -20.78 30.36
C GLY A 502 10.88 -21.47 29.62
N ASP A 503 9.76 -21.80 30.29
CA ASP A 503 8.66 -22.54 29.65
C ASP A 503 7.90 -21.72 28.61
N LEU A 504 7.64 -20.44 28.89
CA LEU A 504 6.91 -19.56 27.98
C LEU A 504 7.74 -19.27 26.73
N TYR A 505 9.02 -18.95 26.91
CA TYR A 505 9.98 -18.81 25.81
C TYR A 505 10.06 -20.09 24.96
N ARG A 506 10.17 -21.28 25.60
CA ARG A 506 10.24 -22.56 24.88
C ARG A 506 8.99 -22.81 24.05
N LYS A 507 7.81 -22.44 24.56
CA LYS A 507 6.55 -22.53 23.82
C LYS A 507 6.54 -21.55 22.63
N TYR A 508 6.95 -20.30 22.84
CA TYR A 508 7.03 -19.32 21.77
C TYR A 508 7.93 -19.81 20.63
N LEU A 509 9.17 -20.20 20.94
CA LEU A 509 10.11 -20.72 19.95
C LEU A 509 9.55 -21.96 19.24
N LYS A 510 9.01 -22.92 19.99
CA LYS A 510 8.45 -24.16 19.43
C LYS A 510 7.29 -23.88 18.47
N ASP A 511 6.37 -23.00 18.85
CA ASP A 511 5.22 -22.68 18.01
C ASP A 511 5.66 -21.94 16.75
N SER A 512 6.61 -21.00 16.85
CA SER A 512 7.19 -20.32 15.70
C SER A 512 7.93 -21.25 14.73
N LEU A 513 8.75 -22.18 15.25
CA LEU A 513 9.41 -23.19 14.43
C LEU A 513 8.39 -24.14 13.78
N LYS A 514 7.32 -24.49 14.49
CA LYS A 514 6.24 -25.31 13.94
C LYS A 514 5.51 -24.59 12.81
N HIS A 515 5.18 -23.31 12.98
CA HIS A 515 4.55 -22.51 11.93
C HIS A 515 5.44 -22.39 10.70
N PHE A 516 6.75 -22.22 10.91
CA PHE A 516 7.73 -22.19 9.82
C PHE A 516 7.80 -23.51 9.06
N SER A 517 7.93 -24.63 9.76
CA SER A 517 7.95 -25.97 9.15
C SER A 517 6.67 -26.23 8.34
N ASN A 518 5.50 -25.89 8.89
CA ASN A 518 4.23 -26.04 8.19
C ASN A 518 4.15 -25.14 6.95
N ALA A 519 4.66 -23.91 7.04
CA ALA A 519 4.67 -22.99 5.90
C ALA A 519 5.61 -23.48 4.79
N ILE A 520 6.79 -24.01 5.14
CA ILE A 520 7.70 -24.65 4.18
C ILE A 520 7.01 -25.82 3.50
N ASP A 521 6.31 -26.66 4.26
CA ASP A 521 5.58 -27.80 3.69
C ASP A 521 4.55 -27.32 2.66
N SER A 522 3.69 -26.37 3.02
CA SER A 522 2.68 -25.80 2.12
C SER A 522 3.29 -25.13 0.89
N VAL A 523 4.29 -24.26 1.08
CA VAL A 523 4.90 -23.50 -0.01
C VAL A 523 5.66 -24.43 -0.96
N SER A 524 6.35 -25.43 -0.44
CA SER A 524 7.00 -26.45 -1.26
C SER A 524 5.99 -27.21 -2.11
N ASP A 525 4.84 -27.56 -1.54
CA ASP A 525 3.77 -28.26 -2.27
C ASP A 525 3.21 -27.40 -3.41
N ILE A 526 3.04 -26.09 -3.19
CA ILE A 526 2.57 -25.13 -4.20
C ILE A 526 3.62 -24.91 -5.29
N VAL A 527 4.89 -24.74 -4.93
CA VAL A 527 6.00 -24.60 -5.89
C VAL A 527 6.05 -25.80 -6.82
N ILE A 528 5.95 -26.99 -6.23
CA ILE A 528 5.97 -28.25 -6.98
C ILE A 528 4.77 -28.37 -7.91
N ASP A 529 3.55 -28.07 -7.43
CA ASP A 529 2.33 -28.09 -8.23
C ASP A 529 2.40 -27.11 -9.42
N ASN A 530 3.00 -25.92 -9.19
CA ASN A 530 3.22 -24.94 -10.25
C ASN A 530 4.24 -25.45 -11.29
N LEU A 531 5.33 -26.09 -10.85
CA LEU A 531 6.35 -26.65 -11.75
C LEU A 531 5.80 -27.82 -12.57
N SER A 532 4.99 -28.71 -11.96
CA SER A 532 4.41 -29.87 -12.67
C SER A 532 3.41 -29.48 -13.75
N LYS A 533 2.82 -28.28 -13.67
CA LYS A 533 1.88 -27.74 -14.66
C LYS A 533 2.56 -27.09 -15.87
N LEU A 534 3.87 -26.97 -15.86
CA LEU A 534 4.60 -26.41 -17.00
C LEU A 534 4.70 -27.44 -18.12
N ASP A 535 4.33 -27.02 -19.33
CA ASP A 535 4.42 -27.87 -20.53
C ASP A 535 5.82 -27.83 -21.17
N ILE A 536 6.63 -26.82 -20.85
CA ILE A 536 7.97 -26.58 -21.40
C ILE A 536 8.90 -26.20 -20.26
N LEU A 537 10.12 -26.75 -20.26
CA LEU A 537 11.20 -26.37 -19.35
C LEU A 537 11.57 -24.89 -19.61
N PRO A 538 11.27 -23.96 -18.68
CA PRO A 538 11.66 -22.56 -18.82
C PRO A 538 13.18 -22.43 -18.76
N SER A 539 13.74 -21.24 -19.01
CA SER A 539 15.15 -21.01 -18.69
C SER A 539 15.43 -21.15 -17.18
N LYS A 540 16.71 -21.31 -16.80
CA LYS A 540 17.16 -21.33 -15.40
C LYS A 540 16.66 -20.10 -14.63
N SER A 541 16.80 -18.91 -15.21
CA SER A 541 16.39 -17.63 -14.62
C SER A 541 14.86 -17.54 -14.46
N GLU A 542 14.10 -17.95 -15.48
CA GLU A 542 12.62 -17.99 -15.40
C GLU A 542 12.12 -18.99 -14.34
N THR A 543 12.79 -20.14 -14.21
CA THR A 543 12.45 -21.16 -13.21
C THR A 543 12.73 -20.65 -11.79
N ALA A 544 13.90 -20.06 -11.57
CA ALA A 544 14.26 -19.48 -10.27
C ALA A 544 13.30 -18.34 -9.89
N LYS A 545 12.94 -17.48 -10.85
CA LYS A 545 11.95 -16.42 -10.65
C LYS A 545 10.57 -16.97 -10.29
N LEU A 546 10.06 -17.96 -11.02
CA LEU A 546 8.77 -18.59 -10.72
C LEU A 546 8.73 -19.18 -9.31
N VAL A 547 9.78 -19.89 -8.92
CA VAL A 547 9.91 -20.47 -7.57
C VAL A 547 9.92 -19.38 -6.51
N PHE A 548 10.72 -18.33 -6.71
CA PHE A 548 10.84 -17.22 -5.78
C PHE A 548 9.53 -16.44 -5.63
N ASP A 549 8.90 -16.09 -6.75
CA ASP A 549 7.60 -15.41 -6.78
C ASP A 549 6.53 -16.26 -6.10
N THR A 550 6.55 -17.59 -6.32
CA THR A 550 5.62 -18.51 -5.66
C THR A 550 5.83 -18.54 -4.16
N ILE A 551 7.08 -18.60 -3.68
CA ILE A 551 7.39 -18.52 -2.25
C ILE A 551 6.83 -17.22 -1.68
N LEU A 552 7.18 -16.07 -2.26
CA LEU A 552 6.80 -14.76 -1.74
C LEU A 552 5.28 -14.55 -1.72
N ASN A 553 4.58 -14.89 -2.81
CA ASN A 553 3.13 -14.70 -2.92
C ASN A 553 2.35 -15.54 -1.91
N ASN A 554 2.93 -16.65 -1.43
CA ASN A 554 2.30 -17.54 -0.46
C ASN A 554 2.85 -17.36 0.96
N TRP A 555 4.03 -16.76 1.13
CA TRP A 555 4.68 -16.60 2.43
C TRP A 555 3.82 -15.81 3.44
N GLU A 556 3.15 -14.77 2.95
CA GLU A 556 2.25 -13.92 3.74
C GLU A 556 1.15 -14.76 4.42
N THR A 557 0.48 -15.62 3.66
CA THR A 557 -0.66 -16.39 4.15
C THR A 557 -0.24 -17.64 4.91
N GLN A 558 0.85 -18.29 4.48
CA GLN A 558 1.29 -19.56 5.07
C GLN A 558 2.08 -19.36 6.36
N TYR A 559 2.91 -18.32 6.44
CA TYR A 559 3.80 -18.07 7.58
C TYR A 559 3.43 -16.81 8.36
N ILE A 560 3.41 -15.64 7.71
CA ILE A 560 3.33 -14.34 8.40
C ILE A 560 2.06 -14.23 9.23
N ALA A 561 0.89 -14.52 8.64
CA ALA A 561 -0.39 -14.42 9.36
C ALA A 561 -0.43 -15.27 10.66
N ASN A 562 0.13 -16.49 10.63
CA ASN A 562 0.22 -17.35 11.80
C ASN A 562 1.25 -16.85 12.81
N GLN A 563 2.37 -16.33 12.32
CA GLN A 563 3.44 -15.80 13.14
C GLN A 563 3.04 -14.50 13.85
N ASP A 564 2.22 -13.66 13.23
CA ASP A 564 1.69 -12.43 13.83
C ASP A 564 0.81 -12.72 15.04
N ILE A 565 -0.07 -13.72 14.93
CA ILE A 565 -0.91 -14.21 16.03
C ILE A 565 -0.04 -14.74 17.17
N THR A 566 0.94 -15.58 16.84
CA THR A 566 1.88 -16.17 17.80
C THR A 566 2.67 -15.10 18.55
N THR A 567 3.23 -14.13 17.82
CA THR A 567 4.02 -13.03 18.39
C THR A 567 3.14 -12.15 19.30
N SER A 568 1.94 -11.77 18.84
CA SER A 568 0.99 -10.95 19.61
C SER A 568 0.51 -11.63 20.89
N ASN A 569 0.53 -12.96 20.94
CA ASN A 569 0.18 -13.74 22.11
C ASN A 569 1.35 -13.85 23.10
N TYR A 570 2.56 -14.19 22.62
CA TYR A 570 3.69 -14.53 23.49
C TYR A 570 4.47 -13.32 24.01
N ILE A 571 4.64 -12.26 23.22
CA ILE A 571 5.46 -11.10 23.61
C ILE A 571 4.89 -10.39 24.86
N PRO A 572 3.58 -10.08 24.95
CA PRO A 572 3.03 -9.45 26.16
C PRO A 572 3.18 -10.34 27.41
N GLN A 573 3.04 -11.65 27.25
CA GLN A 573 3.20 -12.59 28.37
C GLN A 573 4.66 -12.68 28.83
N LEU A 574 5.63 -12.65 27.90
CA LEU A 574 7.05 -12.60 28.23
C LEU A 574 7.39 -11.31 28.96
N TRP A 575 6.92 -10.16 28.47
CA TRP A 575 7.11 -8.88 29.14
C TRP A 575 6.54 -8.91 30.56
N ASP A 576 5.30 -9.37 30.74
CA ASP A 576 4.67 -9.48 32.05
C ASP A 576 5.44 -10.38 33.02
N GLN A 577 5.91 -11.52 32.53
CA GLN A 577 6.64 -12.46 33.35
C GLN A 577 8.00 -11.90 33.82
N PHE A 578 8.73 -11.20 32.96
CA PHE A 578 10.02 -10.59 33.33
C PHE A 578 9.88 -9.27 34.08
N ARG A 579 8.85 -8.48 33.80
CA ARG A 579 8.54 -7.23 34.51
C ARG A 579 8.25 -7.45 35.99
N LYS A 580 7.75 -8.64 36.35
CA LYS A 580 7.49 -9.08 37.73
C LYS A 580 8.63 -9.89 38.35
N ASP A 581 9.78 -10.02 37.67
CA ASP A 581 10.88 -10.85 38.13
C ASP A 581 11.76 -10.15 39.18
N LYS A 582 11.47 -10.39 40.46
CA LYS A 582 12.26 -9.82 41.58
C LYS A 582 13.71 -10.30 41.63
N SER A 583 14.12 -11.32 40.85
CA SER A 583 15.51 -11.77 40.83
C SER A 583 16.47 -10.73 40.24
N CYS A 584 15.97 -9.73 39.49
CA CYS A 584 16.79 -8.63 38.99
C CYS A 584 17.38 -7.75 40.11
N PHE A 585 16.86 -7.81 41.34
CA PHE A 585 17.42 -7.07 42.47
C PHE A 585 18.62 -7.76 43.14
N GLY A 586 19.00 -8.97 42.70
CA GLY A 586 20.16 -9.69 43.25
C GLY A 586 20.00 -10.21 44.69
N VAL A 587 18.85 -9.97 45.33
CA VAL A 587 18.55 -10.44 46.70
C VAL A 587 18.06 -11.88 46.63
N LYS A 588 18.77 -12.81 47.29
CA LYS A 588 18.17 -14.12 47.59
C LYS A 588 17.00 -13.85 48.51
N THR A 589 15.81 -14.34 48.19
CA THR A 589 14.52 -14.09 48.87
C THR A 589 14.47 -14.37 50.39
N ASN A 590 15.60 -14.69 51.04
CA ASN A 590 15.77 -14.92 52.47
C ASN A 590 16.97 -14.19 53.11
N SER A 591 17.65 -13.22 52.45
CA SER A 591 18.75 -12.48 53.09
C SER A 591 18.27 -11.14 53.65
N PHE A 592 18.49 -10.95 54.96
CA PHE A 592 18.32 -9.73 55.77
C PHE A 592 19.14 -8.54 55.21
N ALA A 593 18.77 -7.99 54.06
CA ALA A 593 19.16 -6.64 53.68
C ALA A 593 18.20 -5.69 54.37
N GLU A 594 18.56 -5.23 55.57
CA GLU A 594 17.66 -4.65 56.57
C GLU A 594 16.90 -3.37 56.18
N ASN A 595 17.06 -2.80 54.97
CA ASN A 595 16.46 -1.50 54.62
C ASN A 595 15.89 -1.32 53.19
N PHE A 596 15.87 -2.33 52.31
CA PHE A 596 15.29 -2.17 50.96
C PHE A 596 14.16 -3.18 50.69
N GLU A 597 12.91 -2.68 50.72
CA GLU A 597 11.72 -3.48 50.39
C GLU A 597 11.45 -3.41 48.89
N ILE A 598 11.49 -4.56 48.20
CA ILE A 598 11.25 -4.63 46.75
C ILE A 598 9.75 -4.43 46.48
N PRO A 599 9.33 -3.31 45.87
CA PRO A 599 7.91 -3.05 45.62
C PRO A 599 7.36 -4.02 44.58
N ASP A 600 6.05 -4.22 44.57
CA ASP A 600 5.41 -4.97 43.48
C ASP A 600 5.44 -4.16 42.17
N ALA A 601 5.67 -4.85 41.06
CA ALA A 601 5.69 -4.23 39.74
C ALA A 601 4.31 -3.65 39.38
N VAL A 602 4.29 -2.37 39.00
CA VAL A 602 3.09 -1.66 38.53
C VAL A 602 3.31 -1.31 37.06
N PHE A 603 2.35 -1.68 36.23
CA PHE A 603 2.39 -1.42 34.79
C PHE A 603 2.01 0.02 34.48
N ASP A 604 2.77 0.64 33.58
CA ASP A 604 2.51 1.98 33.06
C ASP A 604 2.36 2.00 31.52
N MET A 605 2.22 3.20 30.96
CA MET A 605 2.09 3.39 29.50
C MET A 605 3.34 2.98 28.72
N ASP A 606 4.53 3.10 29.33
CA ASP A 606 5.77 2.75 28.67
C ASP A 606 5.93 1.21 28.60
N ASP A 607 5.40 0.45 29.57
CA ASP A 607 5.28 -1.01 29.47
C ASP A 607 4.43 -1.44 28.26
N PHE A 608 3.29 -0.78 28.01
CA PHE A 608 2.45 -1.07 26.83
C PHE A 608 3.16 -0.76 25.51
N ARG A 609 3.91 0.35 25.47
CA ARG A 609 4.72 0.70 24.30
C ARG A 609 5.84 -0.29 24.06
N ALA A 610 6.50 -0.76 25.11
CA ALA A 610 7.52 -1.79 25.01
C ALA A 610 6.95 -3.09 24.42
N MET A 611 5.81 -3.56 24.93
CA MET A 611 5.13 -4.74 24.41
C MET A 611 4.77 -4.60 22.93
N GLN A 612 4.25 -3.43 22.53
CA GLN A 612 3.94 -3.16 21.12
C GLN A 612 5.20 -3.15 20.26
N TYR A 613 6.24 -2.43 20.69
CA TYR A 613 7.53 -2.36 19.98
C TYR A 613 8.13 -3.74 19.74
N PHE A 614 8.19 -4.60 20.77
CA PHE A 614 8.72 -5.95 20.61
C PHE A 614 7.84 -6.86 19.75
N THR A 615 6.53 -6.65 19.78
CA THR A 615 5.60 -7.36 18.88
C THR A 615 5.87 -6.94 17.44
N ASP A 616 5.93 -5.64 17.16
CA ASP A 616 6.19 -5.10 15.82
C ASP A 616 7.59 -5.49 15.32
N SER A 617 8.58 -5.50 16.21
CA SER A 617 9.93 -5.98 15.93
C SER A 617 9.92 -7.44 15.47
N ASP A 618 9.35 -8.35 16.25
CA ASP A 618 9.36 -9.76 15.87
C ASP A 618 8.52 -10.05 14.62
N GLN A 619 7.39 -9.36 14.42
CA GLN A 619 6.62 -9.43 13.17
C GLN A 619 7.46 -8.99 11.96
N LEU A 620 8.21 -7.90 12.10
CA LEU A 620 9.12 -7.40 11.06
C LEU A 620 10.24 -8.39 10.73
N TYR A 621 10.96 -8.85 11.76
CA TYR A 621 12.18 -9.66 11.60
C TYR A 621 11.85 -11.10 11.20
N LEU A 622 10.82 -11.71 11.79
CA LEU A 622 10.39 -13.05 11.42
C LEU A 622 9.73 -13.05 10.03
N GLY A 623 9.02 -12.00 9.63
CA GLY A 623 8.39 -11.94 8.31
C GLY A 623 9.36 -11.82 7.13
N LYS A 624 10.62 -11.41 7.35
CA LYS A 624 11.51 -10.95 6.25
C LYS A 624 12.75 -11.80 5.99
N PHE A 625 13.10 -12.75 6.86
CA PHE A 625 14.36 -13.48 6.70
C PHE A 625 14.40 -14.38 5.45
N ILE A 626 13.27 -14.75 4.85
CA ILE A 626 13.28 -15.53 3.59
C ILE A 626 13.83 -14.71 2.41
N ASN A 627 13.90 -13.39 2.56
CA ASN A 627 14.26 -12.43 1.52
C ASN A 627 15.71 -11.92 1.63
N ASP A 628 16.51 -12.40 2.59
CA ASP A 628 17.91 -11.97 2.71
C ASP A 628 18.79 -12.52 1.59
N LYS A 629 19.88 -11.79 1.30
CA LYS A 629 20.79 -12.08 0.19
C LYS A 629 21.36 -13.49 0.25
N ALA A 630 21.72 -13.99 1.44
CA ALA A 630 22.32 -15.31 1.58
C ALA A 630 21.30 -16.44 1.33
N THR A 631 20.07 -16.29 1.81
CA THR A 631 18.97 -17.23 1.53
C THR A 631 18.62 -17.26 0.05
N LYS A 632 18.49 -16.08 -0.57
CA LYS A 632 18.28 -15.97 -2.01
C LYS A 632 19.38 -16.69 -2.77
N LYS A 633 20.65 -16.36 -2.53
CA LYS A 633 21.78 -16.98 -3.22
C LYS A 633 21.75 -18.51 -3.13
N ARG A 634 21.49 -19.06 -1.94
CA ARG A 634 21.36 -20.52 -1.74
C ARG A 634 20.19 -21.11 -2.54
N LEU A 635 19.04 -20.44 -2.56
CA LEU A 635 17.87 -20.85 -3.31
C LEU A 635 18.09 -20.80 -4.83
N TYR A 636 18.70 -19.73 -5.33
CA TYR A 636 19.07 -19.59 -6.73
C TYR A 636 20.04 -20.69 -7.15
N GLN A 637 21.11 -20.91 -6.38
CA GLN A 637 22.08 -21.97 -6.64
C GLN A 637 21.40 -23.34 -6.67
N PHE A 638 20.54 -23.63 -5.70
CA PHE A 638 19.79 -24.88 -5.65
C PHE A 638 18.93 -25.08 -6.90
N ILE A 639 18.18 -24.06 -7.32
CA ILE A 639 17.33 -24.15 -8.51
C ILE A 639 18.18 -24.33 -9.77
N PHE A 640 19.30 -23.61 -9.90
CA PHE A 640 20.20 -23.75 -11.04
C PHE A 640 20.82 -25.15 -11.10
N ASP A 641 21.28 -25.69 -9.97
CA ASP A 641 21.85 -27.02 -9.89
C ASP A 641 20.82 -28.11 -10.26
N GLU A 642 19.60 -28.03 -9.72
CA GLU A 642 18.54 -28.99 -10.05
C GLU A 642 18.05 -28.83 -11.50
N HIS A 643 18.09 -27.61 -12.07
CA HIS A 643 17.80 -27.35 -13.48
C HIS A 643 18.85 -27.99 -14.40
N VAL A 644 20.14 -27.79 -14.09
CA VAL A 644 21.26 -28.40 -14.85
C VAL A 644 21.21 -29.92 -14.78
N ASN A 645 20.87 -30.47 -13.62
CA ASN A 645 20.75 -31.91 -13.41
C ASN A 645 19.44 -32.52 -13.96
N GLY A 646 18.59 -31.73 -14.63
CA GLY A 646 17.31 -32.19 -15.18
C GLY A 646 16.37 -32.78 -14.12
N SER A 647 16.51 -32.35 -12.86
CA SER A 647 15.81 -32.94 -11.71
C SER A 647 14.56 -32.15 -11.30
N ILE A 648 14.20 -31.11 -12.05
CA ILE A 648 13.00 -30.30 -11.84
C ILE A 648 11.76 -31.06 -12.35
N PRO A 649 10.70 -31.21 -11.53
CA PRO A 649 9.51 -31.97 -11.89
C PRO A 649 8.61 -31.17 -12.85
N ILE A 650 8.88 -31.23 -14.16
CA ILE A 650 8.10 -30.54 -15.20
C ILE A 650 7.26 -31.56 -15.96
N GLY A 651 5.95 -31.32 -16.04
CA GLY A 651 5.00 -32.20 -16.72
C GLY A 651 4.88 -33.62 -16.14
N GLU A 652 5.57 -33.92 -15.04
CA GLU A 652 5.61 -35.23 -14.39
C GLU A 652 5.16 -35.15 -12.93
N ASP A 653 4.74 -36.30 -12.37
CA ASP A 653 4.44 -36.41 -10.95
C ASP A 653 5.67 -36.00 -10.11
N PRO A 654 5.48 -35.22 -9.03
CA PRO A 654 6.60 -34.66 -8.28
C PRO A 654 7.60 -35.71 -7.80
N SER A 655 8.88 -35.56 -8.16
CA SER A 655 9.90 -36.42 -7.58
C SER A 655 9.99 -36.13 -6.07
N ALA A 656 9.72 -37.15 -5.23
CA ALA A 656 9.84 -37.04 -3.78
C ALA A 656 11.25 -36.56 -3.37
N LYS A 657 12.26 -36.83 -4.21
CA LYS A 657 13.64 -36.41 -4.04
C LYS A 657 13.83 -34.90 -4.16
N PHE A 658 13.28 -34.25 -5.19
CA PHE A 658 13.34 -32.79 -5.33
C PHE A 658 12.59 -32.12 -4.18
N LYS A 659 11.39 -32.60 -3.88
CA LYS A 659 10.56 -32.10 -2.77
C LYS A 659 11.29 -32.10 -1.44
N ASN A 660 11.93 -33.22 -1.09
CA ASN A 660 12.65 -33.34 0.17
C ASN A 660 13.87 -32.41 0.21
N LYS A 661 14.69 -32.37 -0.86
CA LYS A 661 15.84 -31.46 -0.92
C LYS A 661 15.45 -29.98 -0.80
N PHE A 662 14.36 -29.58 -1.47
CA PHE A 662 13.86 -28.21 -1.42
C PHE A 662 13.36 -27.84 -0.03
N LYS A 663 12.63 -28.76 0.62
CA LYS A 663 12.22 -28.60 2.03
C LYS A 663 13.43 -28.51 2.96
N ASP A 664 14.42 -29.37 2.79
CA ASP A 664 15.63 -29.38 3.61
C ASP A 664 16.42 -28.08 3.48
N LEU A 665 16.51 -27.51 2.27
CA LEU A 665 17.12 -26.21 2.03
C LEU A 665 16.44 -25.10 2.84
N LEU A 666 15.11 -24.99 2.73
CA LEU A 666 14.36 -23.95 3.43
C LEU A 666 14.34 -24.19 4.96
N ASN A 667 14.24 -25.44 5.41
CA ASN A 667 14.33 -25.79 6.83
C ASN A 667 15.72 -25.47 7.40
N GLY A 668 16.76 -25.47 6.56
CA GLY A 668 18.10 -25.01 6.90
C GLY A 668 18.15 -23.54 7.37
N GLU A 669 17.11 -22.74 7.12
CA GLU A 669 17.02 -21.34 7.59
C GLU A 669 16.35 -21.20 8.96
N SER A 670 15.86 -22.29 9.58
CA SER A 670 15.15 -22.27 10.87
C SER A 670 15.94 -21.64 12.02
N TYR A 671 17.27 -21.74 12.00
CA TYR A 671 18.14 -21.13 13.00
C TYR A 671 17.97 -19.60 13.11
N LYS A 672 17.49 -18.93 12.05
CA LYS A 672 17.22 -17.49 12.04
C LYS A 672 16.04 -17.13 12.94
N ILE A 673 15.03 -18.00 13.01
CA ILE A 673 13.88 -17.83 13.91
C ILE A 673 14.35 -17.88 15.36
N SER A 674 15.12 -18.92 15.70
CA SER A 674 15.71 -19.09 17.02
C SER A 674 16.56 -17.87 17.40
N ARG A 675 17.38 -17.38 16.47
CA ARG A 675 18.21 -16.18 16.67
C ARG A 675 17.39 -14.91 16.98
N ILE A 676 16.29 -14.69 16.25
CA ILE A 676 15.41 -13.53 16.47
C ILE A 676 14.73 -13.62 17.83
N ILE A 677 14.10 -14.76 18.10
CA ILE A 677 13.35 -14.98 19.35
C ILE A 677 14.28 -14.92 20.58
N ASP A 678 15.49 -15.47 20.50
CA ASP A 678 16.51 -15.38 21.55
C ASP A 678 16.88 -13.92 21.84
N THR A 679 17.11 -13.15 20.78
CA THR A 679 17.48 -11.73 20.87
C THR A 679 16.35 -10.94 21.52
N THR A 680 15.11 -11.14 21.09
CA THR A 680 13.94 -10.45 21.61
C THR A 680 13.64 -10.84 23.05
N ALA A 681 13.66 -12.13 23.38
CA ALA A 681 13.44 -12.59 24.75
C ALA A 681 14.50 -12.03 25.72
N ASN A 682 15.77 -11.93 25.29
CA ASN A 682 16.81 -11.34 26.13
C ASN A 682 16.67 -9.82 26.27
N ARG A 683 16.28 -9.12 25.19
CA ARG A 683 15.98 -7.68 25.26
C ARG A 683 14.79 -7.41 26.17
N ILE A 684 13.72 -8.20 26.08
CA ILE A 684 12.55 -8.09 26.97
C ILE A 684 12.99 -8.30 28.42
N ARG A 685 13.73 -9.37 28.72
CA ARG A 685 14.25 -9.65 30.08
C ARG A 685 14.99 -8.45 30.68
N ASN A 686 15.92 -7.87 29.93
CA ASN A 686 16.76 -6.79 30.43
C ASN A 686 16.03 -5.46 30.49
N ASN A 687 15.27 -5.13 29.46
CA ASN A 687 14.53 -3.88 29.42
C ASN A 687 13.46 -3.86 30.52
N SER A 688 12.66 -4.91 30.68
CA SER A 688 11.66 -4.97 31.74
C SER A 688 12.29 -4.88 33.15
N ALA A 689 13.51 -5.40 33.32
CA ALA A 689 14.24 -5.29 34.56
C ALA A 689 14.69 -3.85 34.85
N ILE A 690 15.18 -3.10 33.84
CA ILE A 690 15.50 -1.67 33.98
C ILE A 690 14.26 -0.85 34.37
N TYR A 691 13.12 -1.10 33.71
CA TYR A 691 11.86 -0.46 34.07
C TYR A 691 11.42 -0.77 35.51
N TYR A 692 11.64 -2.01 35.97
CA TYR A 692 11.31 -2.40 37.33
C TYR A 692 12.27 -1.76 38.36
N MET A 693 13.57 -1.70 38.06
CA MET A 693 14.56 -1.03 38.88
C MET A 693 14.24 0.46 39.05
N ASP A 694 13.87 1.14 37.97
CA ASP A 694 13.46 2.55 37.99
C ASP A 694 12.23 2.77 38.88
N GLN A 695 11.20 1.92 38.72
CA GLN A 695 10.01 1.97 39.57
C GLN A 695 10.33 1.75 41.06
N ALA A 696 11.35 0.94 41.35
CA ALA A 696 11.81 0.66 42.71
C ALA A 696 12.78 1.71 43.25
N GLY A 697 13.11 2.75 42.49
CA GLY A 697 14.01 3.82 42.92
C GLY A 697 15.49 3.40 42.96
N VAL A 698 15.89 2.39 42.20
CA VAL A 698 17.29 1.98 42.07
C VAL A 698 18.02 2.97 41.14
N GLU A 699 19.15 3.50 41.59
CA GLU A 699 19.94 4.47 40.80
C GLU A 699 20.84 3.78 39.76
N ASP A 700 21.50 2.70 40.14
CA ASP A 700 22.50 2.01 39.32
C ASP A 700 22.17 0.53 39.12
N TYR A 701 22.56 -0.01 37.96
CA TYR A 701 22.57 -1.44 37.70
C TYR A 701 23.95 -1.90 37.24
N ARG A 702 24.18 -3.21 37.33
CA ARG A 702 25.38 -3.89 36.87
C ARG A 702 25.01 -4.94 35.83
N ILE A 703 25.82 -5.06 34.78
CA ILE A 703 25.75 -6.18 33.84
C ILE A 703 26.42 -7.40 34.44
N ASN A 704 25.79 -8.56 34.31
CA ASN A 704 26.38 -9.84 34.65
C ASN A 704 26.31 -10.77 33.45
N GLU A 705 27.44 -11.39 33.15
CA GLU A 705 27.56 -12.47 32.20
C GLU A 705 27.73 -13.81 32.93
N ILE A 706 27.48 -14.91 32.21
CA ILE A 706 27.61 -16.26 32.78
C ILE A 706 29.08 -16.65 32.98
N ASN A 707 29.98 -16.09 32.16
CA ASN A 707 31.43 -16.36 32.18
C ASN A 707 31.78 -17.86 32.13
N ASP A 708 31.01 -18.63 31.36
CA ASP A 708 31.34 -20.00 30.98
C ASP A 708 32.04 -20.03 29.59
N ASN A 709 32.36 -21.23 29.11
CA ASN A 709 32.99 -21.44 27.79
C ASN A 709 32.14 -20.99 26.59
N LEU A 710 30.90 -20.54 26.81
CA LEU A 710 29.99 -20.04 25.78
C LEU A 710 29.82 -18.51 25.86
N THR A 711 30.62 -17.84 26.69
CA THR A 711 30.65 -16.38 26.82
C THR A 711 31.75 -15.84 25.91
N CYS A 712 31.40 -14.95 24.97
CA CYS A 712 32.39 -14.34 24.09
C CYS A 712 33.16 -13.20 24.74
N GLU A 713 34.28 -12.85 24.11
CA GLU A 713 35.18 -11.79 24.55
C GLU A 713 34.44 -10.44 24.69
N HIS A 714 33.55 -10.10 23.74
CA HIS A 714 32.72 -8.90 23.83
C HIS A 714 31.83 -8.90 25.08
N CYS A 715 31.12 -10.00 25.35
CA CYS A 715 30.30 -10.13 26.56
C CYS A 715 31.16 -10.06 27.83
N SER A 716 32.28 -10.78 27.88
CA SER A 716 33.19 -10.75 29.05
C SER A 716 33.74 -9.36 29.35
N VAL A 717 33.90 -8.49 28.36
CA VAL A 717 34.30 -7.08 28.58
C VAL A 717 33.19 -6.26 29.23
N MET A 718 31.92 -6.59 28.95
CA MET A 718 30.74 -5.92 29.52
C MET A 718 30.42 -6.39 30.93
N ASP A 719 30.91 -7.57 31.33
CA ASP A 719 30.69 -8.12 32.66
C ASP A 719 31.19 -7.18 33.78
N GLY A 720 30.36 -6.97 34.80
CA GLY A 720 30.67 -6.13 35.94
C GLY A 720 30.59 -4.62 35.71
N LYS A 721 30.37 -4.15 34.48
CA LYS A 721 30.18 -2.71 34.18
C LYS A 721 28.88 -2.20 34.83
N LYS A 722 28.92 -0.94 35.27
CA LYS A 722 27.81 -0.26 35.96
C LYS A 722 27.30 0.94 35.16
N PHE A 723 25.99 1.14 35.20
CA PHE A 723 25.25 2.11 34.40
C PHE A 723 24.07 2.68 35.19
N GLU A 724 23.64 3.88 34.83
CA GLU A 724 22.55 4.59 35.53
C GLU A 724 21.18 4.16 34.98
N VAL A 725 20.27 3.77 35.87
CA VAL A 725 18.94 3.25 35.53
C VAL A 725 18.10 4.31 34.79
N GLY A 726 18.03 5.54 35.29
CA GLY A 726 17.18 6.60 34.73
C GLY A 726 17.59 7.02 33.32
N LYS A 727 18.90 7.11 33.05
CA LYS A 727 19.43 7.39 31.70
C LYS A 727 19.12 6.25 30.74
N THR A 728 19.35 5.02 31.19
CA THR A 728 19.09 3.82 30.38
C THR A 728 17.62 3.70 30.04
N LYS A 729 16.70 3.92 31.01
CA LYS A 729 15.26 3.94 30.76
C LYS A 729 14.87 5.00 29.73
N SER A 730 15.43 6.21 29.84
CA SER A 730 15.15 7.29 28.88
C SER A 730 15.58 6.93 27.46
N LYS A 731 16.75 6.27 27.32
CA LYS A 731 17.23 5.75 26.04
C LYS A 731 16.34 4.63 25.51
N LEU A 732 15.97 3.67 26.37
CA LEU A 732 15.07 2.56 26.00
C LEU A 732 13.73 3.08 25.51
N LYS A 733 13.20 4.14 26.13
CA LYS A 733 11.99 4.83 25.66
C LYS A 733 12.15 5.38 24.24
N ASP A 734 13.25 6.06 23.94
CA ASP A 734 13.53 6.59 22.59
C ASP A 734 13.70 5.46 21.54
N VAL A 735 14.23 4.30 21.94
CA VAL A 735 14.27 3.10 21.10
C VAL A 735 12.85 2.57 20.86
N MET A 736 12.04 2.43 21.92
CA MET A 736 10.67 1.89 21.83
C MET A 736 9.68 2.83 21.13
N GLU A 737 9.96 4.13 21.09
CA GLU A 737 9.20 5.13 20.32
C GLU A 737 9.64 5.21 18.85
N SER A 738 10.77 4.57 18.48
CA SER A 738 11.26 4.49 17.11
C SER A 738 10.75 3.26 16.35
N LYS A 739 11.00 3.22 15.05
CA LYS A 739 10.64 2.07 14.23
C LYS A 739 11.62 0.90 14.50
N PRO A 740 11.17 -0.36 14.51
CA PRO A 740 12.06 -1.50 14.73
C PRO A 740 13.22 -1.62 13.73
N GLU A 741 13.11 -1.02 12.53
CA GLU A 741 14.22 -0.91 11.56
C GLU A 741 15.39 -0.07 12.08
N ASP A 742 15.13 0.92 12.94
CA ASP A 742 16.14 1.88 13.41
C ASP A 742 16.95 1.31 14.59
N VAL A 743 16.63 0.10 15.05
CA VAL A 743 17.22 -0.50 16.24
C VAL A 743 18.73 -0.71 16.11
N SER A 744 19.23 -1.01 14.91
CA SER A 744 20.66 -1.17 14.64
C SER A 744 21.44 0.14 14.75
N ILE A 745 20.75 1.28 14.65
CA ILE A 745 21.33 2.62 14.77
C ILE A 745 21.24 3.10 16.23
N LYS A 746 20.08 2.91 16.88
CA LYS A 746 19.82 3.43 18.23
C LYS A 746 20.28 2.51 19.37
N SER A 747 20.35 1.21 19.12
CA SER A 747 20.81 0.20 20.07
C SER A 747 21.55 -0.91 19.30
N PRO A 748 22.73 -0.56 18.74
CA PRO A 748 23.56 -1.50 17.97
C PRO A 748 24.02 -2.66 18.84
N PHE A 749 24.42 -3.75 18.19
CA PHE A 749 25.15 -4.83 18.84
C PHE A 749 26.57 -4.36 19.18
N ALA A 750 27.10 -4.71 20.35
CA ALA A 750 28.47 -4.33 20.73
C ALA A 750 29.53 -4.96 19.81
N THR A 751 29.18 -6.03 19.08
CA THR A 751 30.06 -6.66 18.08
C THR A 751 30.27 -5.81 16.83
N THR A 752 29.54 -4.70 16.64
CA THR A 752 29.86 -3.71 15.61
C THR A 752 31.10 -2.89 15.97
N ILE A 753 31.57 -2.97 17.22
CA ILE A 753 32.78 -2.32 17.72
C ILE A 753 33.89 -3.38 17.83
N GLY A 754 35.09 -3.03 17.36
CA GLY A 754 36.25 -3.90 17.49
C GLY A 754 36.57 -4.19 18.95
N ILE A 755 37.00 -5.42 19.28
CA ILE A 755 37.16 -5.84 20.68
C ILE A 755 38.17 -4.98 21.46
N ASP A 756 39.25 -4.54 20.81
CA ASP A 756 40.25 -3.68 21.43
C ASP A 756 39.74 -2.26 21.68
N GLU A 757 38.89 -1.75 20.79
CA GLU A 757 38.20 -0.48 20.97
C GLU A 757 37.21 -0.57 22.14
N LEU A 758 36.39 -1.64 22.18
CA LEU A 758 35.43 -1.86 23.26
C LEU A 758 36.10 -1.95 24.64
N ARG A 759 37.29 -2.57 24.72
CA ARG A 759 38.11 -2.61 25.95
C ARG A 759 38.58 -1.23 26.41
N GLY A 760 38.85 -0.34 25.46
CA GLY A 760 39.29 1.03 25.72
C GLY A 760 38.16 1.98 26.13
N MET A 761 36.91 1.64 25.83
CA MET A 761 35.76 2.51 26.11
C MET A 761 35.46 2.63 27.62
N THR A 762 35.16 3.87 28.03
CA THR A 762 34.55 4.18 29.32
C THR A 762 33.05 3.85 29.31
N THR A 763 32.43 3.70 30.49
CA THR A 763 30.97 3.45 30.57
C THR A 763 30.16 4.58 29.93
N LYS A 764 30.59 5.84 30.03
CA LYS A 764 29.93 6.97 29.35
C LYS A 764 29.99 6.88 27.83
N GLU A 765 31.10 6.38 27.29
CA GLU A 765 31.23 6.15 25.84
C GLU A 765 30.35 4.99 25.41
N MET A 766 30.26 3.92 26.22
CA MET A 766 29.36 2.79 25.98
C MET A 766 27.87 3.20 26.01
N GLU A 767 27.46 4.04 26.98
CA GLU A 767 26.10 4.62 27.02
C GLU A 767 25.80 5.45 25.77
N LYS A 768 26.76 6.28 25.34
CA LYS A 768 26.60 7.10 24.13
C LYS A 768 26.53 6.26 22.86
N ALA A 769 27.23 5.13 22.82
CA ALA A 769 27.18 4.16 21.74
C ALA A 769 25.94 3.25 21.79
N GLY A 770 25.11 3.34 22.84
CA GLY A 770 23.87 2.58 22.96
C GLY A 770 24.05 1.10 23.34
N ILE A 771 25.20 0.72 23.89
CA ILE A 771 25.59 -0.66 24.23
C ILE A 771 25.66 -0.90 25.76
N ASP A 772 24.92 -0.12 26.53
CA ASP A 772 24.84 -0.12 28.00
C ASP A 772 23.86 -1.19 28.56
N VAL A 773 23.10 -1.88 27.71
CA VAL A 773 22.13 -2.90 28.12
C VAL A 773 22.21 -4.12 27.19
N PRO A 774 22.22 -5.36 27.71
CA PRO A 774 22.14 -6.55 26.86
C PRO A 774 20.82 -6.58 26.09
N THR A 775 20.75 -7.17 24.90
CA THR A 775 21.69 -8.15 24.33
C THR A 775 22.75 -7.52 23.40
N TYR A 776 24.01 -7.92 23.55
CA TYR A 776 25.13 -7.34 22.78
C TYR A 776 25.36 -7.97 21.42
N HIS A 777 24.85 -9.17 21.23
CA HIS A 777 24.81 -9.89 19.96
C HIS A 777 23.72 -10.96 20.06
N PRO A 778 23.39 -11.66 18.97
CA PRO A 778 22.43 -12.74 19.02
C PRO A 778 22.97 -13.94 19.82
N LYS A 779 22.11 -14.62 20.59
CA LYS A 779 22.48 -15.64 21.60
C LYS A 779 23.29 -15.12 22.81
N CYS A 780 23.43 -13.81 23.02
CA CYS A 780 24.00 -13.30 24.28
C CYS A 780 23.07 -13.68 25.46
N ARG A 781 23.68 -14.02 26.60
CA ARG A 781 23.02 -14.52 27.81
C ARG A 781 23.17 -13.56 29.00
N GLY A 782 23.74 -12.39 28.74
CA GLY A 782 23.95 -11.33 29.72
C GLY A 782 22.65 -10.81 30.28
N PHE A 783 22.70 -10.44 31.56
CA PHE A 783 21.55 -9.90 32.27
C PHE A 783 21.93 -8.78 33.24
N VAL A 784 21.00 -7.85 33.47
CA VAL A 784 21.19 -6.76 34.42
C VAL A 784 20.74 -7.13 35.84
N THR A 785 21.45 -6.63 36.85
CA THR A 785 21.02 -6.68 38.25
C THR A 785 21.17 -5.32 38.93
N ALA A 786 20.26 -4.97 39.83
CA ALA A 786 20.34 -3.76 40.63
C ALA A 786 21.62 -3.71 41.47
N VAL A 787 22.14 -2.50 41.68
CA VAL A 787 23.15 -2.20 42.70
C VAL A 787 22.41 -1.51 43.85
N LEU A 788 22.19 -2.25 44.94
CA LEU A 788 21.46 -1.79 46.13
C LEU A 788 22.38 -1.22 47.22
#